data_AF-A0A1M7XWE0-F1
#
_entry.id   AF-A0A1M7XWE0-F1
#
_cell.length_a   1.000
_cell.length_b   1.000
_cell.length_c   1.000
_cell.angle_alpha   90.00
_cell.angle_beta   90.00
_cell.angle_gamma   90.00
#
_symmetry.space_group_name_H-M   'P 1'
#
loop_
_entity.id
_entity.type
_entity.pdbx_description
1 polymer ?
#
loop_
_entity_poly.entity_id
_entity_poly.type
_entity_poly.pdbx_seq_one_letter_code
_entity_poly.pdbx_strand_id
1 'polypeptide(L)'
;MNSNYFVWIEIEANKRTITNAACFEQAMEKCRAAGIDAVILSVKDTTGFVIYESEIAPHYAEYDEAFEKKDYLKECLETAHRKGLKFYASIDVFAEGNKRKPHEKMPGILRKDWQTYVYGIDEAKKPVIQPVSEKAVINTIGSIDDFGEIFVNPANEEVCSYELSLLNEIMQKYTIDGIVLDRVRYVGLSSDFGPVTKKKWEQQFKDVCSWPEDIYRIKEEKGKLQIEYGNFFGEFLNFRAKTITDFVKRVRKLVDSQDRRLEFLDYTGSWYPLYYHVGANWASKDYDAREYPFVDIQEYKKTGYAEQLDGLLSGFYYPHVTEQEAEEARQPAFWYSVEGAARLAGHVTQNAVTVVGSLFLEQYRENLEDMTRAIRMCFEKSHGCMLFDLSYLVDNDWWSYVSVNEQKGFFLEPLQENDLTELIQLWSECFPEEFQVSAEHLHRCTFLDEQFCPEASLCIRSREGQRLLGAILCKKSESLGKGQNSNAWITALLIKPEFQNRGLGTHLYLAAQKVLSEKPVGRIYAGQDYHNIFSGIPAPDEKKTAFFRKMGFQVNTEEHYDLTADLFGNDKIDRFDTSSFQEKFYAEVLKMEEKQELYRFLQEEFPGIWAESMEEYLENGGSPCEIIVLKELQNRKIAGFCKVHGNCDQNGELGPIGIARAVRGNHAGEYLLHQSLLHLRNLQCNHIRIDWTILKDFYGIFGFQPYRAYRGAVKEL
;
A
#
# COMPACT_ATOMS: atom_id res chain seq x y z
N MET A 1 -2.83 -5.40 0.26
CA MET A 1 -1.55 -4.67 0.12
C MET A 1 -0.82 -4.77 1.44
N ASN A 2 0.47 -5.08 1.42
CA ASN A 2 1.31 -4.90 2.62
C ASN A 2 1.37 -3.40 2.89
N SER A 3 1.03 -3.02 4.12
CA SER A 3 1.10 -1.65 4.58
C SER A 3 2.54 -1.19 4.79
N ASN A 4 3.53 -2.09 4.75
CA ASN A 4 4.92 -1.80 5.12
C ASN A 4 4.96 -1.11 6.49
N TYR A 5 4.18 -1.67 7.43
CA TYR A 5 4.08 -1.18 8.79
C TYR A 5 4.76 -2.18 9.74
N PHE A 6 5.92 -1.79 10.22
CA PHE A 6 6.81 -2.63 11.02
C PHE A 6 6.83 -2.17 12.48
N VAL A 7 7.10 -3.11 13.38
CA VAL A 7 7.59 -2.79 14.72
C VAL A 7 8.90 -3.52 14.97
N TRP A 8 9.89 -2.80 15.50
CA TRP A 8 11.16 -3.37 15.93
C TRP A 8 11.06 -3.90 17.35
N ILE A 9 11.77 -5.00 17.63
CA ILE A 9 11.81 -5.68 18.92
C ILE A 9 13.26 -5.88 19.31
N GLU A 10 13.80 -4.94 20.07
CA GLU A 10 15.17 -4.98 20.57
C GLU A 10 15.31 -5.94 21.78
N ILE A 11 16.41 -6.70 21.85
CA ILE A 11 16.55 -7.84 22.79
C ILE A 11 16.42 -7.36 24.25
N GLU A 12 17.27 -6.42 24.66
CA GLU A 12 17.33 -5.98 26.06
C GLU A 12 16.05 -5.27 26.49
N ALA A 13 15.50 -4.41 25.63
CA ALA A 13 14.27 -3.66 25.92
C ALA A 13 13.04 -4.57 26.02
N ASN A 14 12.99 -5.66 25.24
CA ASN A 14 11.86 -6.57 25.19
C ASN A 14 12.09 -7.91 25.88
N LYS A 15 13.12 -8.04 26.73
CA LYS A 15 13.48 -9.34 27.35
C LYS A 15 12.30 -10.04 28.03
N ARG A 16 11.43 -9.30 28.73
CA ARG A 16 10.22 -9.85 29.37
C ARG A 16 9.21 -10.39 28.35
N THR A 17 9.07 -9.69 27.24
CA THR A 17 8.17 -10.08 26.15
C THR A 17 8.72 -11.28 25.39
N ILE A 18 10.01 -11.30 25.06
CA ILE A 18 10.67 -12.38 24.32
C ILE A 18 10.70 -13.67 25.14
N THR A 19 11.06 -13.58 26.42
CA THR A 19 11.24 -14.78 27.28
C THR A 19 9.92 -15.41 27.75
N ASN A 20 8.79 -14.73 27.53
CA ASN A 20 7.46 -15.22 27.91
C ASN A 20 6.55 -15.33 26.68
N ALA A 21 6.30 -16.56 26.23
CA ALA A 21 5.50 -16.84 25.04
C ALA A 21 4.09 -16.23 25.09
N ALA A 22 3.44 -16.18 26.26
CA ALA A 22 2.11 -15.58 26.39
C ALA A 22 2.15 -14.05 26.24
N CYS A 23 3.18 -13.40 26.80
CA CYS A 23 3.40 -11.97 26.60
C CYS A 23 3.70 -11.65 25.13
N PHE A 24 4.56 -12.44 24.49
CA PHE A 24 4.85 -12.29 23.06
C PHE A 24 3.58 -12.46 22.21
N GLU A 25 2.79 -13.51 22.46
CA GLU A 25 1.55 -13.77 21.74
C GLU A 25 0.56 -12.61 21.87
N GLN A 26 0.36 -12.09 23.09
CA GLN A 26 -0.50 -10.94 23.33
C GLN A 26 0.01 -9.68 22.61
N ALA A 27 1.32 -9.44 22.61
CA ALA A 27 1.91 -8.30 21.89
C ALA A 27 1.69 -8.42 20.37
N MET A 28 1.82 -9.61 19.79
CA MET A 28 1.57 -9.86 18.37
C MET A 28 0.08 -9.65 17.99
N GLU A 29 -0.85 -10.04 18.87
CA GLU A 29 -2.28 -9.75 18.70
C GLU A 29 -2.55 -8.24 18.67
N LYS A 30 -1.97 -7.50 19.61
CA LYS A 30 -2.08 -6.04 19.65
C LYS A 30 -1.45 -5.38 18.42
N CYS A 31 -0.31 -5.88 17.94
CA CYS A 31 0.29 -5.41 16.69
C CYS A 31 -0.67 -5.57 15.50
N ARG A 32 -1.29 -6.74 15.34
CA ARG A 32 -2.30 -6.96 14.29
C ARG A 32 -3.51 -6.05 14.44
N ALA A 33 -4.01 -5.89 15.66
CA ALA A 33 -5.13 -4.98 15.93
C ALA A 33 -4.79 -3.52 15.58
N ALA A 34 -3.55 -3.10 15.84
CA ALA A 34 -3.03 -1.80 15.47
C ALA A 34 -2.79 -1.61 13.95
N GLY A 35 -2.88 -2.68 13.16
CA GLY A 35 -2.65 -2.65 11.71
C GLY A 35 -1.18 -2.80 11.30
N ILE A 36 -0.31 -3.19 12.24
CA ILE A 36 1.08 -3.58 11.96
C ILE A 36 1.05 -4.93 11.23
N ASP A 37 1.77 -5.04 10.11
CA ASP A 37 1.80 -6.24 9.27
C ASP A 37 3.12 -7.02 9.34
N ALA A 38 4.16 -6.44 9.94
CA ALA A 38 5.47 -7.07 10.07
C ALA A 38 6.14 -6.79 11.42
N VAL A 39 6.94 -7.74 11.89
CA VAL A 39 7.83 -7.58 13.05
C VAL A 39 9.29 -7.78 12.65
N ILE A 40 10.16 -6.97 13.23
CA ILE A 40 11.61 -7.11 13.10
C ILE A 40 12.16 -7.46 14.47
N LEU A 41 12.62 -8.70 14.65
CA LEU A 41 13.20 -9.16 15.90
C LEU A 41 14.73 -9.10 15.82
N SER A 42 15.35 -8.38 16.75
CA SER A 42 16.79 -8.48 16.97
C SER A 42 17.13 -9.88 17.45
N VAL A 43 17.91 -10.61 16.65
CA VAL A 43 18.36 -11.97 16.96
C VAL A 43 19.83 -12.02 17.38
N LYS A 44 20.58 -10.95 17.08
CA LYS A 44 21.92 -10.62 17.57
C LYS A 44 21.99 -9.11 17.78
N ASP A 45 22.25 -8.66 19.00
CA ASP A 45 22.44 -7.23 19.29
C ASP A 45 23.94 -6.88 19.34
N THR A 46 24.24 -5.64 19.74
CA THR A 46 25.61 -5.12 19.89
C THR A 46 26.55 -5.94 20.79
N THR A 47 26.05 -6.91 21.56
CA THR A 47 26.88 -7.80 22.40
C THR A 47 27.55 -8.90 21.58
N GLY A 48 27.00 -9.24 20.40
CA GLY A 48 27.42 -10.38 19.59
C GLY A 48 26.83 -11.73 20.02
N PHE A 49 26.01 -11.76 21.07
CA PHE A 49 25.28 -12.96 21.47
C PHE A 49 23.98 -13.12 20.70
N VAL A 50 23.54 -14.36 20.53
CA VAL A 50 22.31 -14.70 19.80
C VAL A 50 21.25 -15.32 20.70
N ILE A 51 19.97 -15.07 20.41
CA ILE A 51 18.82 -15.65 21.14
C ILE A 51 18.29 -16.95 20.52
N TYR A 52 19.10 -17.62 19.70
CA TYR A 52 18.74 -18.86 19.00
C TYR A 52 19.86 -19.89 19.07
N GLU A 53 19.55 -21.15 18.72
CA GLU A 53 20.53 -22.24 18.73
C GLU A 53 21.52 -22.14 17.56
N SER A 54 22.58 -21.35 17.78
CA SER A 54 23.69 -21.17 16.84
C SER A 54 24.84 -22.15 17.11
N GLU A 55 25.47 -22.60 16.03
CA GLU A 55 26.75 -23.32 16.06
C GLU A 55 27.95 -22.37 16.01
N ILE A 56 27.71 -21.09 15.75
CA ILE A 56 28.72 -20.08 15.42
C ILE A 56 28.89 -19.06 16.56
N ALA A 57 27.78 -18.49 17.05
CA ALA A 57 27.76 -17.44 18.06
C ALA A 57 27.33 -17.97 19.45
N PRO A 58 27.80 -17.35 20.55
CA PRO A 58 27.39 -17.74 21.89
C PRO A 58 25.92 -17.36 22.17
N HIS A 59 25.25 -18.16 22.99
CA HIS A 59 23.83 -17.96 23.30
C HIS A 59 23.61 -16.87 24.36
N TYR A 60 22.60 -16.03 24.20
CA TYR A 60 22.31 -14.85 25.05
C TYR A 60 22.10 -15.19 26.54
N ALA A 61 21.65 -16.41 26.84
CA ALA A 61 21.58 -16.98 28.20
C ALA A 61 22.92 -17.00 28.97
N GLU A 62 24.05 -16.95 28.26
CA GLU A 62 25.37 -16.85 28.89
C GLU A 62 25.71 -15.40 29.28
N TYR A 63 25.00 -14.42 28.74
CA TYR A 63 25.21 -12.98 28.97
C TYR A 63 24.15 -12.37 29.90
N ASP A 64 22.91 -12.84 29.82
CA ASP A 64 21.81 -12.39 30.67
C ASP A 64 21.00 -13.57 31.21
N GLU A 65 20.88 -13.63 32.54
CA GLU A 65 20.21 -14.70 33.27
C GLU A 65 18.69 -14.75 33.05
N ALA A 66 18.10 -13.70 32.48
CA ALA A 66 16.69 -13.71 32.10
C ALA A 66 16.41 -14.68 30.93
N PHE A 67 17.44 -15.07 30.17
CA PHE A 67 17.32 -15.99 29.05
C PHE A 67 17.77 -17.39 29.44
N GLU A 68 17.00 -18.39 29.02
CA GLU A 68 17.38 -19.79 29.10
C GLU A 68 18.08 -20.22 27.80
N LYS A 69 18.81 -21.33 27.80
CA LYS A 69 19.44 -21.87 26.59
C LYS A 69 18.39 -22.53 25.70
N LYS A 70 17.68 -21.71 24.94
CA LYS A 70 16.46 -22.03 24.20
C LYS A 70 16.38 -21.25 22.90
N ASP A 71 15.82 -21.83 21.85
CA ASP A 71 15.62 -21.15 20.57
C ASP A 71 14.43 -20.15 20.60
N TYR A 72 14.68 -18.92 21.05
CA TYR A 72 13.65 -17.88 21.09
C TYR A 72 13.28 -17.36 19.70
N LEU A 73 14.23 -17.33 18.75
CA LEU A 73 13.94 -16.96 17.36
C LEU A 73 12.84 -17.85 16.77
N LYS A 74 12.97 -19.17 16.93
CA LYS A 74 11.96 -20.12 16.45
C LYS A 74 10.58 -19.86 17.05
N GLU A 75 10.51 -19.68 18.37
CA GLU A 75 9.23 -19.49 19.06
C GLU A 75 8.54 -18.18 18.69
N CYS A 76 9.30 -17.10 18.61
CA CYS A 76 8.80 -15.80 18.18
C CYS A 76 8.33 -15.85 16.71
N LEU A 77 9.11 -16.47 15.83
CA LEU A 77 8.77 -16.68 14.42
C LEU A 77 7.44 -17.44 14.27
N GLU A 78 7.33 -18.62 14.89
CA GLU A 78 6.14 -19.46 14.82
C GLU A 78 4.89 -18.73 15.35
N THR A 79 5.06 -17.91 16.39
CA THR A 79 3.98 -17.12 16.98
C THR A 79 3.53 -15.98 16.05
N ALA A 80 4.48 -15.20 15.52
CA ALA A 80 4.19 -14.11 14.59
C ALA A 80 3.49 -14.61 13.32
N HIS A 81 4.00 -15.69 12.72
CA HIS A 81 3.40 -16.33 11.54
C HIS A 81 1.99 -16.84 11.82
N ARG A 82 1.74 -17.45 12.99
CA ARG A 82 0.39 -17.88 13.39
C ARG A 82 -0.61 -16.72 13.50
N LYS A 83 -0.13 -15.52 13.83
CA LYS A 83 -0.92 -14.28 13.84
C LYS A 83 -0.98 -13.57 12.48
N GLY A 84 -0.36 -14.14 11.45
CA GLY A 84 -0.34 -13.58 10.09
C GLY A 84 0.53 -12.32 9.96
N LEU A 85 1.53 -12.17 10.83
CA LEU A 85 2.57 -11.15 10.70
C LEU A 85 3.72 -11.70 9.86
N LYS A 86 4.29 -10.87 8.98
CA LYS A 86 5.62 -11.14 8.43
C LYS A 86 6.66 -11.03 9.54
N PHE A 87 7.75 -11.80 9.41
CA PHE A 87 8.80 -11.88 10.39
C PHE A 87 10.17 -11.65 9.76
N TYR A 88 10.89 -10.67 10.28
CA TYR A 88 12.23 -10.33 9.86
C TYR A 88 13.20 -10.55 11.02
N ALA A 89 14.34 -11.17 10.75
CA ALA A 89 15.42 -11.31 11.72
C ALA A 89 16.46 -10.19 11.49
N SER A 90 16.75 -9.40 12.52
CA SER A 90 17.78 -8.36 12.48
C SER A 90 19.05 -8.76 13.23
N ILE A 91 20.20 -8.32 12.70
CA ILE A 91 21.49 -8.44 13.39
C ILE A 91 22.24 -7.11 13.36
N ASP A 92 22.87 -6.75 14.48
CA ASP A 92 23.95 -5.76 14.50
C ASP A 92 25.19 -6.37 13.83
N VAL A 93 25.59 -5.86 12.66
CA VAL A 93 26.62 -6.51 11.83
C VAL A 93 28.03 -6.28 12.35
N PHE A 94 28.45 -5.03 12.53
CA PHE A 94 29.85 -4.72 12.90
C PHE A 94 30.01 -4.24 14.34
N ALA A 95 28.96 -4.34 15.18
CA ALA A 95 29.04 -4.13 16.63
C ALA A 95 28.99 -5.49 17.34
N GLU A 96 30.10 -5.86 18.00
CA GLU A 96 30.37 -7.23 18.46
C GLU A 96 30.86 -7.26 19.92
N GLY A 97 30.45 -6.29 20.72
CA GLY A 97 30.71 -6.24 22.14
C GLY A 97 30.34 -4.91 22.77
N ASN A 98 30.39 -4.85 24.09
CA ASN A 98 30.02 -3.67 24.86
C ASN A 98 30.99 -3.43 26.03
N LYS A 99 31.41 -2.18 26.23
CA LYS A 99 32.36 -1.77 27.30
C LYS A 99 31.67 -1.54 28.65
N ARG A 100 30.36 -1.27 28.66
CA ARG A 100 29.58 -1.01 29.88
C ARG A 100 29.31 -2.30 30.66
N LYS A 101 28.90 -3.37 29.95
CA LYS A 101 28.71 -4.72 30.51
C LYS A 101 29.54 -5.73 29.69
N PRO A 102 30.88 -5.74 29.83
CA PRO A 102 31.73 -6.60 29.02
C PRO A 102 31.59 -8.07 29.41
N HIS A 103 31.70 -8.97 28.43
CA HIS A 103 31.73 -10.41 28.65
C HIS A 103 32.82 -11.07 27.78
N GLU A 104 33.55 -12.06 28.32
CA GLU A 104 34.73 -12.64 27.66
C GLU A 104 34.43 -13.35 26.33
N LYS A 105 33.18 -13.82 26.17
CA LYS A 105 32.69 -14.47 24.94
C LYS A 105 32.14 -13.51 23.88
N MET A 106 32.06 -12.20 24.15
CA MET A 106 31.72 -11.23 23.11
C MET A 106 32.78 -11.31 22.00
N PRO A 107 32.41 -11.47 20.71
CA PRO A 107 33.39 -11.69 19.65
C PRO A 107 34.44 -10.59 19.55
N GLY A 108 34.07 -9.32 19.70
CA GLY A 108 34.99 -8.19 19.71
C GLY A 108 35.96 -8.15 20.91
N ILE A 109 35.64 -8.83 22.01
CA ILE A 109 36.53 -8.98 23.17
C ILE A 109 37.42 -10.22 23.02
N LEU A 110 36.82 -11.33 22.59
CA LEU A 110 37.49 -12.62 22.37
C LEU A 110 38.54 -12.53 21.26
N ARG A 111 38.21 -11.83 20.17
CA ARG A 111 39.03 -11.65 18.96
C ARG A 111 39.54 -10.22 18.87
N LYS A 112 40.57 -9.89 19.65
CA LYS A 112 41.16 -8.53 19.68
C LYS A 112 41.68 -8.07 18.31
N ASP A 113 42.08 -9.00 17.45
CA ASP A 113 42.49 -8.78 16.07
C ASP A 113 41.35 -8.35 15.15
N TRP A 114 40.10 -8.56 15.55
CA TRP A 114 38.91 -8.11 14.82
C TRP A 114 38.54 -6.67 15.11
N GLN A 115 38.95 -6.12 16.25
CA GLN A 115 38.53 -4.80 16.69
C GLN A 115 38.92 -3.70 15.71
N THR A 116 38.05 -2.70 15.64
CA THR A 116 38.38 -1.41 15.07
C THR A 116 39.40 -0.66 15.93
N TYR A 117 40.26 0.13 15.31
CA TYR A 117 41.22 1.03 15.91
C TYR A 117 40.82 2.48 15.62
N VAL A 118 40.83 3.28 16.68
CA VAL A 118 40.40 4.67 16.70
C VAL A 118 41.61 5.59 16.63
N TYR A 119 41.56 6.58 15.73
CA TYR A 119 42.56 7.64 15.60
C TYR A 119 42.10 8.91 16.30
N GLY A 120 42.97 9.45 17.15
CA GLY A 120 42.74 10.67 17.90
C GLY A 120 44.05 11.31 18.35
N ILE A 121 43.95 12.22 19.33
CA ILE A 121 45.10 12.77 20.05
C ILE A 121 45.01 12.45 21.54
N ASP A 122 46.16 12.19 22.16
CA ASP A 122 46.27 12.02 23.61
C ASP A 122 46.24 13.36 24.37
N GLU A 123 46.35 13.30 25.70
CA GLU A 123 46.44 14.49 26.56
C GLU A 123 47.66 15.39 26.23
N ALA A 124 48.74 14.78 25.71
CA ALA A 124 49.93 15.50 25.26
C ALA A 124 49.79 16.05 23.82
N LYS A 125 48.59 15.97 23.24
CA LYS A 125 48.25 16.42 21.88
C LYS A 125 49.03 15.71 20.78
N LYS A 126 49.48 14.48 21.03
CA LYS A 126 50.16 13.65 20.04
C LYS A 126 49.17 12.73 19.34
N PRO A 127 49.35 12.46 18.04
CA PRO A 127 48.51 11.52 17.32
C PRO A 127 48.67 10.12 17.91
N VAL A 128 47.55 9.46 18.20
CA VAL A 128 47.49 8.10 18.74
C VAL A 128 46.46 7.29 17.97
N ILE A 129 46.82 6.04 17.68
CA ILE A 129 45.90 5.01 17.21
C ILE A 129 45.85 3.93 18.28
N GLN A 130 44.65 3.55 18.72
CA GLN A 130 44.47 2.50 19.72
C GLN A 130 43.20 1.68 19.43
N PRO A 131 43.12 0.42 19.89
CA PRO A 131 41.89 -0.38 19.74
C PRO A 131 40.69 0.32 20.38
N VAL A 132 39.49 0.11 19.82
CA VAL A 132 38.26 0.71 20.33
C VAL A 132 37.97 0.29 21.78
N SER A 133 38.42 -0.89 22.22
CA SER A 133 38.26 -1.34 23.61
C SER A 133 39.27 -0.73 24.60
N GLU A 134 40.24 0.06 24.13
CA GLU A 134 41.26 0.65 24.98
C GLU A 134 40.63 1.66 25.96
N LYS A 135 41.13 1.68 27.21
CA LYS A 135 40.57 2.51 28.28
C LYS A 135 41.13 3.93 28.28
N ALA A 136 42.33 4.13 27.72
CA ALA A 136 42.94 5.44 27.62
C ALA A 136 42.01 6.39 26.85
N VAL A 137 41.70 7.54 27.44
CA VAL A 137 40.85 8.54 26.78
C VAL A 137 41.69 9.26 25.73
N ILE A 138 41.23 9.22 24.48
CA ILE A 138 41.79 10.03 23.39
C ILE A 138 40.70 10.94 22.83
N ASN A 139 41.12 12.13 22.41
CA ASN A 139 40.25 13.11 21.79
C ASN A 139 40.13 12.80 20.29
N THR A 140 38.90 12.57 19.83
CA THR A 140 38.59 12.18 18.44
C THR A 140 37.73 13.24 17.76
N ILE A 141 37.68 13.22 16.42
CA ILE A 141 36.77 14.06 15.63
C ILE A 141 35.82 13.18 14.82
N GLY A 142 34.57 13.66 14.64
CA GLY A 142 33.59 13.03 13.76
C GLY A 142 33.08 11.70 14.30
N SER A 143 33.19 11.54 15.62
CA SER A 143 32.67 10.40 16.35
C SER A 143 31.19 10.64 16.62
N ILE A 144 30.38 9.67 16.26
CA ILE A 144 28.97 9.60 16.66
C ILE A 144 28.90 8.79 17.97
N ASP A 145 27.85 8.99 18.78
CA ASP A 145 27.74 8.64 20.22
C ASP A 145 27.83 7.15 20.62
N ASP A 146 28.50 6.30 19.83
CA ASP A 146 28.57 4.83 19.99
C ASP A 146 29.87 4.32 20.66
N PHE A 147 30.48 5.07 21.59
CA PHE A 147 31.70 4.58 22.25
C PHE A 147 31.45 3.53 23.35
N GLY A 148 30.19 3.18 23.60
CA GLY A 148 29.82 2.07 24.48
C GLY A 148 30.07 0.71 23.84
N GLU A 149 29.86 0.60 22.54
CA GLU A 149 29.99 -0.62 21.75
C GLU A 149 31.45 -0.84 21.31
N ILE A 150 31.78 -2.10 21.00
CA ILE A 150 33.06 -2.54 20.45
C ILE A 150 32.80 -2.93 19.01
N PHE A 151 33.14 -2.03 18.09
CA PHE A 151 33.04 -2.30 16.66
C PHE A 151 34.19 -3.17 16.16
N VAL A 152 33.88 -4.10 15.28
CA VAL A 152 34.84 -4.92 14.53
C VAL A 152 35.08 -4.34 13.14
N ASN A 153 36.24 -4.61 12.56
CA ASN A 153 36.71 -3.96 11.35
C ASN A 153 36.05 -4.54 10.08
N PRO A 154 35.24 -3.78 9.33
CA PRO A 154 34.61 -4.24 8.08
C PRO A 154 35.61 -4.59 6.97
N ALA A 155 36.85 -4.11 7.06
CA ALA A 155 37.92 -4.46 6.15
C ALA A 155 38.60 -5.80 6.50
N ASN A 156 38.24 -6.45 7.61
CA ASN A 156 38.77 -7.77 7.96
C ASN A 156 37.95 -8.89 7.31
N GLU A 157 38.60 -9.73 6.51
CA GLU A 157 37.92 -10.82 5.78
C GLU A 157 37.36 -11.91 6.71
N GLU A 158 38.01 -12.15 7.85
CA GLU A 158 37.48 -13.09 8.86
C GLU A 158 36.19 -12.57 9.48
N VAL A 159 36.13 -11.26 9.78
CA VAL A 159 34.92 -10.60 10.29
C VAL A 159 33.80 -10.70 9.26
N CYS A 160 34.05 -10.32 8.00
CA CYS A 160 33.04 -10.44 6.95
C CYS A 160 32.55 -11.88 6.75
N SER A 161 33.46 -12.87 6.83
CA SER A 161 33.11 -14.28 6.68
C SER A 161 32.28 -14.79 7.86
N TYR A 162 32.58 -14.33 9.08
CA TYR A 162 31.81 -14.64 10.28
C TYR A 162 30.37 -14.08 10.18
N GLU A 163 30.19 -12.79 9.86
CA GLU A 163 28.85 -12.21 9.72
C GLU A 163 28.03 -12.90 8.61
N LEU A 164 28.65 -13.20 7.46
CA LEU A 164 27.99 -13.93 6.37
C LEU A 164 27.59 -15.35 6.79
N SER A 165 28.39 -16.00 7.63
CA SER A 165 28.06 -17.34 8.14
C SER A 165 26.87 -17.33 9.09
N LEU A 166 26.74 -16.31 9.94
CA LEU A 166 25.57 -16.12 10.81
C LEU A 166 24.31 -15.84 10.01
N LEU A 167 24.38 -14.92 9.03
CA LEU A 167 23.27 -14.64 8.12
C LEU A 167 22.83 -15.91 7.37
N ASN A 168 23.79 -16.70 6.87
CA ASN A 168 23.49 -17.96 6.21
C ASN A 168 22.85 -18.98 7.17
N GLU A 169 23.36 -19.11 8.40
CA GLU A 169 22.80 -20.00 9.42
C GLU A 169 21.33 -19.65 9.69
N ILE A 170 21.02 -18.36 9.89
CA ILE A 170 19.65 -17.89 10.11
C ILE A 170 18.76 -18.22 8.91
N MET A 171 19.20 -17.85 7.70
CA MET A 171 18.43 -18.07 6.48
C MET A 171 18.20 -19.54 6.18
N GLN A 172 19.13 -20.44 6.53
CA GLN A 172 18.99 -21.88 6.29
C GLN A 172 18.10 -22.55 7.36
N LYS A 173 18.23 -22.18 8.63
CA LYS A 173 17.52 -22.81 9.74
C LYS A 173 16.05 -22.36 9.89
N TYR A 174 15.74 -21.11 9.56
CA TYR A 174 14.44 -20.51 9.89
C TYR A 174 13.71 -20.01 8.66
N THR A 175 12.39 -20.27 8.56
CA THR A 175 11.52 -19.79 7.47
C THR A 175 11.09 -18.33 7.68
N ILE A 176 12.04 -17.42 7.78
CA ILE A 176 11.79 -15.97 7.90
C ILE A 176 11.32 -15.36 6.56
N ASP A 177 10.71 -14.18 6.62
CA ASP A 177 10.28 -13.39 5.45
C ASP A 177 11.41 -12.49 4.91
N GLY A 178 12.36 -12.10 5.78
CA GLY A 178 13.50 -11.31 5.38
C GLY A 178 14.55 -11.13 6.48
N ILE A 179 15.70 -10.58 6.10
CA ILE A 179 16.77 -10.19 7.01
C ILE A 179 16.91 -8.67 7.03
N VAL A 180 17.28 -8.11 8.19
CA VAL A 180 17.56 -6.69 8.34
C VAL A 180 18.96 -6.51 8.92
N LEU A 181 19.79 -5.71 8.28
CA LEU A 181 21.08 -5.33 8.85
C LEU A 181 20.90 -4.08 9.71
N ASP A 182 21.57 -4.06 10.86
CA ASP A 182 21.84 -2.83 11.60
C ASP A 182 23.36 -2.68 11.78
N ARG A 183 23.83 -1.45 11.95
CA ARG A 183 25.24 -1.09 12.15
C ARG A 183 26.17 -1.68 11.10
N VAL A 184 25.74 -1.79 9.85
CA VAL A 184 26.56 -2.15 8.68
C VAL A 184 27.42 -0.96 8.22
N ARG A 185 28.20 -0.43 9.16
CA ARG A 185 28.98 0.81 9.02
C ARG A 185 30.18 0.80 9.96
N TYR A 186 31.04 1.80 9.82
CA TYR A 186 32.06 2.10 10.82
C TYR A 186 31.46 2.87 12.01
N VAL A 187 32.16 2.89 13.15
CA VAL A 187 31.72 3.62 14.35
C VAL A 187 31.74 5.14 14.15
N GLY A 188 32.65 5.67 13.35
CA GLY A 188 32.75 7.12 13.08
C GLY A 188 33.96 7.47 12.24
N LEU A 189 34.20 8.77 11.98
CA LEU A 189 35.27 9.20 11.08
C LEU A 189 36.66 8.83 11.61
N SER A 190 36.79 8.77 12.93
CA SER A 190 37.98 8.34 13.67
C SER A 190 38.29 6.85 13.51
N SER A 191 37.56 6.10 12.67
CA SER A 191 37.74 4.66 12.46
C SER A 191 37.54 4.24 10.99
N ASP A 192 38.18 3.19 10.50
CA ASP A 192 39.17 2.34 11.15
C ASP A 192 40.60 2.71 10.72
N PHE A 193 41.53 2.78 11.67
CA PHE A 193 42.95 3.07 11.38
C PHE A 193 43.89 1.92 11.74
N GLY A 194 43.35 0.72 11.89
CA GLY A 194 44.07 -0.45 12.37
C GLY A 194 45.00 -1.07 11.33
N PRO A 195 45.82 -2.06 11.73
CA PRO A 195 46.79 -2.70 10.85
C PRO A 195 46.17 -3.34 9.59
N VAL A 196 44.96 -3.90 9.70
CA VAL A 196 44.25 -4.53 8.56
C VAL A 196 43.83 -3.50 7.52
N THR A 197 43.20 -2.41 7.96
CA THR A 197 42.79 -1.31 7.09
C THR A 197 44.00 -0.64 6.46
N LYS A 198 45.04 -0.35 7.25
CA LYS A 198 46.31 0.18 6.74
C LYS A 198 46.88 -0.70 5.63
N LYS A 199 46.96 -2.01 5.84
CA LYS A 199 47.49 -2.95 4.84
C LYS A 199 46.66 -2.94 3.55
N LYS A 200 45.33 -2.97 3.64
CA LYS A 200 44.43 -2.91 2.46
C LYS A 200 44.53 -1.56 1.75
N TRP A 201 44.67 -0.48 2.51
CA TRP A 201 44.86 0.87 1.99
C TRP A 201 46.16 0.99 1.20
N GLU A 202 47.29 0.56 1.77
CA GLU A 202 48.62 0.59 1.12
C GLU A 202 48.72 -0.31 -0.13
N GLN A 203 47.85 -1.32 -0.26
CA GLN A 203 47.75 -2.12 -1.48
C GLN A 203 47.09 -1.35 -2.64
N GLN A 204 46.19 -0.43 -2.33
CA GLN A 204 45.43 0.36 -3.32
C GLN A 204 46.11 1.70 -3.62
N PHE A 205 46.68 2.35 -2.62
CA PHE A 205 47.32 3.67 -2.73
C PHE A 205 48.81 3.55 -2.40
N LYS A 206 49.65 3.67 -3.43
CA LYS A 206 51.11 3.75 -3.29
C LYS A 206 51.50 5.12 -2.72
N ASP A 207 52.68 5.23 -2.13
CA ASP A 207 53.29 6.47 -1.64
C ASP A 207 52.67 7.08 -0.35
N VAL A 208 51.97 6.29 0.46
CA VAL A 208 51.56 6.69 1.83
C VAL A 208 52.82 6.78 2.71
N CYS A 209 53.16 7.98 3.16
CA CYS A 209 54.41 8.25 3.89
C CYS A 209 54.19 8.48 5.39
N SER A 210 53.00 8.94 5.78
CA SER A 210 52.66 9.39 7.14
C SER A 210 51.26 8.91 7.56
N TRP A 211 51.03 7.59 7.63
CA TRP A 211 49.77 7.04 8.12
C TRP A 211 49.55 7.38 9.61
N PRO A 212 48.36 7.87 10.03
CA PRO A 212 47.17 8.18 9.24
C PRO A 212 47.07 9.67 8.84
N GLU A 213 48.07 10.48 9.20
CA GLU A 213 48.09 11.94 9.03
C GLU A 213 48.05 12.41 7.56
N ASP A 214 48.42 11.56 6.61
CA ASP A 214 48.24 11.80 5.16
C ASP A 214 46.75 11.85 4.74
N ILE A 215 45.86 11.27 5.56
CA ILE A 215 44.41 11.32 5.39
C ILE A 215 43.86 12.58 6.04
N TYR A 216 44.12 12.78 7.34
CA TYR A 216 43.85 14.03 8.03
C TYR A 216 44.65 14.15 9.31
N ARG A 217 44.85 15.39 9.78
CA ARG A 217 45.40 15.71 11.11
C ARG A 217 44.36 16.36 11.99
N ILE A 218 44.50 16.17 13.29
CA ILE A 218 43.68 16.82 14.31
C ILE A 218 44.44 18.03 14.84
N LYS A 219 43.83 19.22 14.72
CA LYS A 219 44.35 20.46 15.29
C LYS A 219 43.39 20.98 16.35
N GLU A 220 43.93 21.65 17.36
CA GLU A 220 43.11 22.37 18.34
C GLU A 220 43.23 23.87 18.06
N GLU A 221 42.09 24.51 17.75
CA GLU A 221 42.00 25.95 17.56
C GLU A 221 40.92 26.53 18.48
N LYS A 222 41.31 27.51 19.30
CA LYS A 222 40.39 28.19 20.24
C LYS A 222 39.62 27.23 21.15
N GLY A 223 40.26 26.14 21.60
CA GLY A 223 39.66 25.13 22.46
C GLY A 223 38.70 24.17 21.76
N LYS A 224 38.69 24.15 20.42
CA LYS A 224 37.91 23.20 19.61
C LYS A 224 38.82 22.39 18.71
N LEU A 225 38.55 21.09 18.63
CA LEU A 225 39.21 20.20 17.69
C LEU A 225 38.70 20.48 16.26
N GLN A 226 39.62 20.56 15.31
CA GLN A 226 39.37 20.76 13.89
C GLN A 226 40.18 19.78 13.06
N ILE A 227 39.65 19.45 11.88
CA ILE A 227 40.33 18.60 10.91
C ILE A 227 41.17 19.49 9.99
N GLU A 228 42.46 19.18 9.89
CA GLU A 228 43.26 19.56 8.73
C GLU A 228 43.23 18.40 7.73
N TYR A 229 42.52 18.57 6.62
CA TYR A 229 42.37 17.54 5.60
C TYR A 229 43.71 17.29 4.88
N GLY A 230 44.10 16.02 4.80
CA GLY A 230 45.22 15.56 4.00
C GLY A 230 44.82 15.27 2.55
N ASN A 231 45.82 15.04 1.69
CA ASN A 231 45.60 14.83 0.26
C ASN A 231 44.78 13.58 -0.06
N PHE A 232 44.71 12.62 0.86
CA PHE A 232 43.99 11.35 0.68
C PHE A 232 42.63 11.30 1.39
N PHE A 233 42.13 12.42 1.92
CA PHE A 233 40.89 12.41 2.70
C PHE A 233 39.70 11.86 1.91
N GLY A 234 39.49 12.36 0.69
CA GLY A 234 38.39 11.93 -0.19
C GLY A 234 38.49 10.46 -0.61
N GLU A 235 39.69 10.03 -1.00
CA GLU A 235 40.00 8.66 -1.38
C GLU A 235 39.76 7.69 -0.21
N PHE A 236 40.06 8.12 1.01
CA PHE A 236 39.82 7.32 2.21
C PHE A 236 38.33 7.16 2.51
N LEU A 237 37.53 8.22 2.35
CA LEU A 237 36.07 8.13 2.45
C LEU A 237 35.50 7.16 1.40
N ASN A 238 35.97 7.24 0.15
CA ASN A 238 35.57 6.33 -0.92
C ASN A 238 35.96 4.88 -0.62
N PHE A 239 37.17 4.63 -0.11
CA PHE A 239 37.63 3.31 0.29
C PHE A 239 36.75 2.70 1.39
N ARG A 240 36.39 3.48 2.40
CA ARG A 240 35.51 3.04 3.49
C ARG A 240 34.11 2.70 2.97
N ALA A 241 33.50 3.62 2.23
CA ALA A 241 32.18 3.41 1.60
C ALA A 241 32.18 2.15 0.74
N LYS A 242 33.18 1.99 -0.14
CA LYS A 242 33.33 0.81 -0.99
C LYS A 242 33.43 -0.49 -0.19
N THR A 243 34.15 -0.49 0.93
CA THR A 243 34.31 -1.67 1.79
C THR A 243 32.94 -2.16 2.29
N ILE A 244 32.08 -1.23 2.73
CA ILE A 244 30.71 -1.55 3.14
C ILE A 244 29.88 -2.02 1.95
N THR A 245 29.92 -1.33 0.81
CA THR A 245 29.21 -1.71 -0.42
C THR A 245 29.56 -3.12 -0.87
N ASP A 246 30.84 -3.50 -0.81
CA ASP A 246 31.29 -4.83 -1.19
C ASP A 246 30.73 -5.90 -0.24
N PHE A 247 30.64 -5.62 1.07
CA PHE A 247 29.99 -6.49 2.04
C PHE A 247 28.49 -6.63 1.76
N VAL A 248 27.76 -5.52 1.57
CA VAL A 248 26.32 -5.54 1.23
C VAL A 248 26.05 -6.34 -0.05
N LYS A 249 26.91 -6.21 -1.08
CA LYS A 249 26.83 -7.02 -2.30
C LYS A 249 27.04 -8.52 -2.05
N ARG A 250 27.89 -8.89 -1.08
CA ARG A 250 28.06 -10.30 -0.68
C ARG A 250 26.82 -10.81 0.05
N VAL A 251 26.20 -10.00 0.90
CA VAL A 251 24.93 -10.35 1.54
C VAL A 251 23.83 -10.52 0.50
N ARG A 252 23.65 -9.59 -0.45
CA ARG A 252 22.68 -9.73 -1.54
C ARG A 252 22.85 -11.04 -2.31
N LYS A 253 24.08 -11.38 -2.70
CA LYS A 253 24.39 -12.66 -3.38
C LYS A 253 24.01 -13.87 -2.52
N LEU A 254 24.24 -13.79 -1.21
CA LEU A 254 23.89 -14.87 -0.29
C LEU A 254 22.35 -15.02 -0.19
N VAL A 255 21.61 -13.91 -0.10
CA VAL A 255 20.13 -13.92 -0.11
C VAL A 255 19.59 -14.46 -1.44
N ASP A 256 20.17 -14.07 -2.58
CA ASP A 256 19.76 -14.54 -3.91
C ASP A 256 20.05 -16.03 -4.13
N SER A 257 20.99 -16.60 -3.38
CA SER A 257 21.32 -18.02 -3.46
C SER A 257 20.37 -18.93 -2.69
N GLN A 258 19.43 -18.35 -1.91
CA GLN A 258 18.45 -19.11 -1.16
C GLN A 258 17.32 -19.59 -2.08
N ASP A 259 16.82 -20.82 -1.88
CA ASP A 259 15.74 -21.39 -2.69
C ASP A 259 14.39 -20.66 -2.53
N ARG A 260 14.26 -19.85 -1.48
CA ARG A 260 13.07 -19.08 -1.17
C ARG A 260 13.31 -17.60 -1.33
N ARG A 261 12.24 -16.89 -1.69
CA ARG A 261 12.26 -15.44 -1.78
C ARG A 261 12.33 -14.84 -0.37
N LEU A 262 13.44 -14.18 -0.09
CA LEU A 262 13.69 -13.43 1.14
C LEU A 262 13.90 -11.95 0.80
N GLU A 263 13.30 -11.08 1.59
CA GLU A 263 13.56 -9.64 1.50
C GLU A 263 14.86 -9.28 2.23
N PHE A 264 15.67 -8.41 1.64
CA PHE A 264 16.92 -7.92 2.20
C PHE A 264 16.84 -6.43 2.53
N LEU A 265 16.88 -6.09 3.82
CA LEU A 265 16.73 -4.73 4.31
C LEU A 265 17.98 -4.26 5.07
N ASP A 266 18.14 -2.94 5.14
CA ASP A 266 19.14 -2.25 5.95
C ASP A 266 18.47 -1.15 6.79
N TYR A 267 18.89 -0.99 8.04
CA TYR A 267 18.54 0.15 8.88
C TYR A 267 19.65 1.22 8.85
N THR A 268 19.26 2.46 8.57
CA THR A 268 20.19 3.59 8.49
C THR A 268 19.64 4.84 9.16
N GLY A 269 20.53 5.68 9.69
CA GLY A 269 20.16 7.04 10.07
C GLY A 269 19.90 7.91 8.84
N SER A 270 18.81 8.67 8.84
CA SER A 270 18.38 9.48 7.68
C SER A 270 19.30 10.66 7.33
N TRP A 271 20.27 10.97 8.18
CA TRP A 271 21.19 12.11 8.10
C TRP A 271 22.27 11.94 7.01
N TYR A 272 21.88 11.69 5.74
CA TYR A 272 22.83 11.48 4.64
C TYR A 272 23.94 12.55 4.56
N PRO A 273 23.68 13.87 4.72
CA PRO A 273 24.73 14.88 4.66
C PRO A 273 25.89 14.71 5.65
N LEU A 274 25.71 13.90 6.71
CA LEU A 274 26.74 13.60 7.70
C LEU A 274 27.24 12.14 7.61
N TYR A 275 26.70 11.34 6.71
CA TYR A 275 26.90 9.88 6.66
C TYR A 275 28.30 9.45 6.22
N TYR A 276 29.06 10.33 5.57
CA TYR A 276 30.48 10.11 5.26
C TYR A 276 31.33 9.83 6.53
N HIS A 277 30.89 10.30 7.71
CA HIS A 277 31.56 9.98 8.97
C HIS A 277 31.59 8.46 9.24
N VAL A 278 30.53 7.74 8.89
CA VAL A 278 30.40 6.30 9.19
C VAL A 278 30.79 5.40 8.03
N GLY A 279 31.28 5.96 6.92
CA GLY A 279 31.93 5.19 5.86
C GLY A 279 31.02 4.19 5.16
N ALA A 280 29.72 4.46 5.10
CA ALA A 280 28.72 3.70 4.35
C ALA A 280 28.00 4.65 3.38
N ASN A 281 27.43 4.14 2.29
CA ASN A 281 26.75 4.94 1.28
C ASN A 281 25.45 4.28 0.83
N TRP A 282 24.38 4.47 1.60
CA TRP A 282 23.05 3.94 1.30
C TRP A 282 22.33 4.67 0.15
N ALA A 283 22.99 5.59 -0.55
CA ALA A 283 22.42 6.25 -1.72
C ALA A 283 22.27 5.31 -2.92
N SER A 284 21.50 5.76 -3.91
CA SER A 284 21.55 5.18 -5.24
C SER A 284 22.94 5.35 -5.84
N LYS A 285 23.36 4.37 -6.65
CA LYS A 285 24.59 4.49 -7.45
C LYS A 285 24.56 5.63 -8.47
N ASP A 286 23.37 6.17 -8.74
CA ASP A 286 23.12 7.27 -9.67
C ASP A 286 23.01 8.64 -8.96
N TYR A 287 23.11 8.67 -7.62
CA TYR A 287 23.09 9.91 -6.84
C TYR A 287 24.45 10.63 -6.85
N ASP A 288 24.45 11.90 -7.27
CA ASP A 288 25.63 12.77 -7.21
C ASP A 288 25.74 13.43 -5.82
N ALA A 289 26.58 12.89 -4.93
CA ALA A 289 26.78 13.39 -3.56
C ALA A 289 27.57 14.72 -3.49
N ARG A 290 26.98 15.81 -4.00
CA ARG A 290 27.58 17.16 -4.06
C ARG A 290 27.79 17.81 -2.69
N GLU A 291 27.09 17.32 -1.68
CA GLU A 291 27.24 17.72 -0.28
C GLU A 291 28.57 17.25 0.33
N TYR A 292 29.31 16.35 -0.33
CA TYR A 292 30.63 15.89 0.08
C TYR A 292 31.72 16.52 -0.79
N PRO A 293 32.23 17.72 -0.46
CA PRO A 293 33.17 18.45 -1.32
C PRO A 293 34.55 17.78 -1.44
N PHE A 294 34.83 16.75 -0.62
CA PHE A 294 36.13 16.12 -0.52
C PHE A 294 36.31 14.93 -1.46
N VAL A 295 35.22 14.35 -1.97
CA VAL A 295 35.27 13.11 -2.76
C VAL A 295 35.20 13.41 -4.25
N ASP A 296 35.81 12.55 -5.07
CA ASP A 296 35.44 12.49 -6.49
C ASP A 296 34.02 11.91 -6.59
N ILE A 297 33.07 12.75 -7.00
CA ILE A 297 31.64 12.40 -7.08
C ILE A 297 31.40 11.20 -8.00
N GLN A 298 32.14 11.08 -9.11
CA GLN A 298 31.94 9.98 -10.05
C GLN A 298 32.48 8.65 -9.52
N GLU A 299 33.52 8.68 -8.69
CA GLU A 299 33.99 7.47 -8.01
C GLU A 299 33.12 7.15 -6.79
N TYR A 300 32.76 8.13 -5.97
CA TYR A 300 32.01 7.92 -4.74
C TYR A 300 30.61 7.36 -5.00
N LYS A 301 29.90 7.84 -6.02
CA LYS A 301 28.56 7.33 -6.34
C LYS A 301 28.56 5.82 -6.66
N LYS A 302 29.66 5.26 -7.18
CA LYS A 302 29.79 3.80 -7.44
C LYS A 302 29.75 2.96 -6.15
N THR A 303 29.90 3.59 -5.00
CA THR A 303 29.76 2.96 -3.67
C THR A 303 28.31 2.98 -3.17
N GLY A 304 27.38 3.66 -3.85
CA GLY A 304 25.95 3.57 -3.56
C GLY A 304 25.48 2.10 -3.57
N TYR A 305 24.76 1.70 -2.53
CA TYR A 305 24.26 0.33 -2.39
C TYR A 305 22.74 0.20 -2.33
N ALA A 306 21.96 1.27 -2.52
CA ALA A 306 20.50 1.22 -2.46
C ALA A 306 19.91 0.12 -3.36
N GLU A 307 20.44 -0.05 -4.58
CA GLU A 307 19.98 -1.05 -5.55
C GLU A 307 20.23 -2.51 -5.12
N GLN A 308 20.96 -2.74 -4.02
CA GLN A 308 21.15 -4.07 -3.46
C GLN A 308 20.05 -4.45 -2.46
N LEU A 309 19.21 -3.50 -2.03
CA LEU A 309 18.23 -3.69 -0.98
C LEU A 309 16.81 -3.80 -1.55
N ASP A 310 15.98 -4.62 -0.91
CA ASP A 310 14.53 -4.66 -1.16
C ASP A 310 13.79 -3.56 -0.38
N GLY A 311 14.35 -3.14 0.77
CA GLY A 311 13.85 -2.03 1.58
C GLY A 311 14.95 -1.34 2.40
N LEU A 312 14.77 -0.05 2.68
CA LEU A 312 15.64 0.75 3.52
C LEU A 312 14.82 1.35 4.67
N LEU A 313 15.11 0.92 5.89
CA LEU A 313 14.52 1.47 7.11
C LEU A 313 15.33 2.72 7.50
N SER A 314 14.76 3.91 7.33
CA SER A 314 15.48 5.16 7.54
C SER A 314 15.00 5.85 8.82
N GLY A 315 15.89 6.05 9.78
CA GLY A 315 15.63 6.69 11.07
C GLY A 315 15.25 8.16 10.95
N PHE A 316 13.95 8.44 11.00
CA PHE A 316 13.34 9.78 11.11
C PHE A 316 13.17 10.15 12.58
N TYR A 317 14.26 10.00 13.36
CA TYR A 317 14.25 10.18 14.81
C TYR A 317 14.32 11.68 15.16
N TYR A 318 13.23 12.37 14.84
CA TYR A 318 13.06 13.80 15.07
C TYR A 318 11.74 14.08 15.80
N PRO A 319 11.75 14.94 16.84
CA PRO A 319 10.54 15.32 17.56
C PRO A 319 9.60 16.20 16.71
N HIS A 320 10.16 16.98 15.78
CA HIS A 320 9.38 17.83 14.87
C HIS A 320 8.85 17.01 13.70
N VAL A 321 7.56 17.15 13.39
CA VAL A 321 6.90 16.37 12.33
C VAL A 321 7.09 17.04 10.97
N THR A 322 6.93 18.35 10.90
CA THR A 322 7.00 19.12 9.64
C THR A 322 8.32 19.89 9.50
N GLU A 323 8.72 20.22 8.25
CA GLU A 323 9.88 21.09 8.02
C GLU A 323 9.71 22.48 8.64
N GLN A 324 8.47 23.00 8.65
CA GLN A 324 8.13 24.28 9.27
C GLN A 324 8.38 24.26 10.79
N GLU A 325 7.95 23.21 11.48
CA GLU A 325 8.19 23.05 12.94
C GLU A 325 9.70 23.04 13.24
N ALA A 326 10.49 22.34 12.43
CA ALA A 326 11.94 22.33 12.57
C ALA A 326 12.58 23.71 12.31
N GLU A 327 12.09 24.47 11.32
CA GLU A 327 12.54 25.84 11.05
C GLU A 327 12.19 26.80 12.20
N GLU A 328 10.97 26.75 12.70
CA GLU A 328 10.51 27.55 13.85
C GLU A 328 11.32 27.24 15.12
N ALA A 329 11.66 25.96 15.32
CA ALA A 329 12.56 25.49 16.37
C ALA A 329 14.05 25.77 16.11
N ARG A 330 14.39 26.44 14.99
CA ARG A 330 15.76 26.80 14.57
C ARG A 330 16.70 25.59 14.50
N GLN A 331 16.17 24.46 14.04
CA GLN A 331 16.98 23.29 13.76
C GLN A 331 18.00 23.60 12.65
N PRO A 332 19.18 22.97 12.68
CA PRO A 332 20.30 23.37 11.82
C PRO A 332 20.10 23.01 10.34
N ALA A 333 19.13 22.14 10.02
CA ALA A 333 18.76 21.82 8.64
C ALA A 333 17.31 21.35 8.54
N PHE A 334 16.72 21.45 7.34
CA PHE A 334 15.34 21.06 7.07
C PHE A 334 15.03 19.59 7.41
N TRP A 335 16.03 18.71 7.34
CA TRP A 335 15.86 17.27 7.57
C TRP A 335 15.81 16.89 9.05
N TYR A 336 15.87 17.86 9.97
CA TYR A 336 15.60 17.66 11.41
C TYR A 336 14.09 17.61 11.72
N SER A 337 13.31 17.06 10.79
CA SER A 337 11.90 16.76 10.93
C SER A 337 11.57 15.45 10.23
N VAL A 338 10.44 14.83 10.58
CA VAL A 338 9.97 13.61 9.91
C VAL A 338 9.75 13.85 8.41
N GLU A 339 9.09 14.95 8.04
CA GLU A 339 8.87 15.33 6.64
C GLU A 339 10.18 15.57 5.87
N GLY A 340 11.09 16.35 6.45
CA GLY A 340 12.35 16.71 5.79
C GLY A 340 13.29 15.52 5.64
N ALA A 341 13.31 14.62 6.63
CA ALA A 341 14.06 13.38 6.56
C ALA A 341 13.51 12.44 5.48
N ALA A 342 12.18 12.34 5.34
CA ALA A 342 11.56 11.58 4.25
C ALA A 342 11.92 12.15 2.87
N ARG A 343 11.86 13.49 2.72
CA ARG A 343 12.27 14.16 1.48
C ARG A 343 13.74 13.90 1.14
N LEU A 344 14.62 14.00 2.13
CA LEU A 344 16.06 13.73 1.96
C LEU A 344 16.30 12.28 1.55
N ALA A 345 15.72 11.31 2.28
CA ALA A 345 15.89 9.90 1.99
C ALA A 345 15.38 9.53 0.58
N GLY A 346 14.21 10.03 0.18
CA GLY A 346 13.69 9.84 -1.18
C GLY A 346 14.58 10.47 -2.26
N HIS A 347 15.18 11.63 -2.00
CA HIS A 347 16.09 12.30 -2.92
C HIS A 347 17.40 11.51 -3.13
N VAL A 348 18.01 11.06 -2.03
CA VAL A 348 19.30 10.34 -2.01
C VAL A 348 19.17 8.93 -2.62
N THR A 349 18.05 8.26 -2.36
CA THR A 349 17.81 6.92 -2.89
C THR A 349 17.27 6.91 -4.32
N GLN A 350 16.77 8.04 -4.84
CA GLN A 350 16.24 8.17 -6.20
C GLN A 350 15.21 7.09 -6.59
N ASN A 351 14.42 6.59 -5.61
CA ASN A 351 13.49 5.46 -5.76
C ASN A 351 14.14 4.12 -6.15
N ALA A 352 15.46 3.97 -5.99
CA ALA A 352 16.17 2.72 -6.22
C ALA A 352 15.80 1.63 -5.20
N VAL A 353 15.24 2.03 -4.05
CA VAL A 353 14.81 1.14 -2.95
C VAL A 353 13.53 1.68 -2.30
N THR A 354 12.72 0.77 -1.75
CA THR A 354 11.56 1.12 -0.93
C THR A 354 12.03 1.73 0.41
N VAL A 355 11.88 3.04 0.57
CA VAL A 355 12.21 3.74 1.82
C VAL A 355 11.04 3.69 2.81
N VAL A 356 11.29 3.19 4.02
CA VAL A 356 10.34 3.13 5.14
C VAL A 356 10.82 4.06 6.24
N GLY A 357 9.99 5.04 6.61
CA GLY A 357 10.30 5.97 7.70
C GLY A 357 10.26 5.29 9.07
N SER A 358 11.34 5.39 9.84
CA SER A 358 11.46 4.74 11.15
C SER A 358 11.39 5.78 12.27
N LEU A 359 10.55 5.56 13.27
CA LEU A 359 10.28 6.52 14.35
C LEU A 359 10.77 5.99 15.69
N PHE A 360 11.41 6.85 16.48
CA PHE A 360 11.75 6.55 17.87
C PHE A 360 10.60 7.02 18.78
N LEU A 361 9.77 6.09 19.24
CA LEU A 361 8.50 6.40 19.90
C LEU A 361 8.65 7.25 21.17
N GLU A 362 9.68 6.95 21.96
CA GLU A 362 9.92 7.63 23.24
C GLU A 362 10.12 9.14 23.10
N GLN A 363 10.61 9.62 21.96
CA GLN A 363 10.82 11.05 21.73
C GLN A 363 9.51 11.86 21.75
N TYR A 364 8.36 11.19 21.59
CA TYR A 364 7.03 11.78 21.63
C TYR A 364 6.35 11.66 22.99
N ARG A 365 7.02 11.17 24.04
CA ARG A 365 6.42 10.96 25.37
C ARG A 365 5.68 12.20 25.91
N GLU A 366 6.25 13.38 25.67
CA GLU A 366 5.68 14.66 26.13
C GLU A 366 4.54 15.17 25.22
N ASN A 367 4.41 14.64 24.00
CA ASN A 367 3.32 14.96 23.07
C ASN A 367 2.92 13.75 22.22
N LEU A 368 2.08 12.86 22.78
CA LEU A 368 1.67 11.62 22.13
C LEU A 368 0.86 11.83 20.84
N GLU A 369 0.25 13.00 20.64
CA GLU A 369 -0.42 13.33 19.39
C GLU A 369 0.58 13.48 18.23
N ASP A 370 1.78 14.00 18.51
CA ASP A 370 2.85 14.12 17.51
C ASP A 370 3.33 12.75 17.03
N MET A 371 3.28 11.72 17.88
CA MET A 371 3.55 10.33 17.47
C MET A 371 2.60 9.90 16.34
N THR A 372 1.31 10.22 16.49
CA THR A 372 0.27 9.92 15.49
C THR A 372 0.53 10.69 14.20
N ARG A 373 0.84 11.99 14.31
CA ARG A 373 1.15 12.83 13.16
C ARG A 373 2.41 12.36 12.43
N ALA A 374 3.44 11.96 13.17
CA ALA A 374 4.69 11.43 12.63
C ALA A 374 4.48 10.11 11.86
N ILE A 375 3.66 9.19 12.39
CA ILE A 375 3.31 7.93 11.71
C ILE A 375 2.60 8.23 10.39
N ARG A 376 1.61 9.13 10.40
CA ARG A 376 0.92 9.57 9.17
C ARG A 376 1.89 10.21 8.19
N MET A 377 2.80 11.06 8.65
CA MET A 377 3.82 11.69 7.82
C MET A 377 4.74 10.65 7.16
N CYS A 378 5.10 9.58 7.86
CA CYS A 378 5.85 8.48 7.27
C CYS A 378 5.08 7.81 6.12
N PHE A 379 3.80 7.51 6.30
CA PHE A 379 2.96 6.94 5.22
C PHE A 379 2.70 7.91 4.06
N GLU A 380 2.65 9.21 4.33
CA GLU A 380 2.39 10.24 3.31
C GLU A 380 3.62 10.55 2.46
N LYS A 381 4.82 10.52 3.06
CA LYS A 381 6.07 10.97 2.42
C LYS A 381 7.08 9.86 2.14
N SER A 382 6.81 8.64 2.60
CA SER A 382 7.62 7.44 2.33
C SER A 382 6.72 6.23 2.04
N HIS A 383 7.30 5.04 1.92
CA HIS A 383 6.58 3.83 1.52
C HIS A 383 6.02 3.02 2.69
N GLY A 384 6.17 3.49 3.92
CA GLY A 384 5.74 2.78 5.12
C GLY A 384 6.20 3.44 6.41
N CYS A 385 5.97 2.78 7.53
CA CYS A 385 6.43 3.22 8.85
C CYS A 385 7.05 2.05 9.61
N MET A 386 8.13 2.29 10.36
CA MET A 386 8.67 1.35 11.34
C MET A 386 8.67 2.02 12.71
N LEU A 387 8.16 1.32 13.71
CA LEU A 387 8.14 1.80 15.09
C LEU A 387 9.28 1.19 15.88
N PHE A 388 10.21 2.04 16.32
CA PHE A 388 11.21 1.69 17.31
C PHE A 388 10.76 2.26 18.66
N ASP A 389 10.28 1.45 19.60
CA ASP A 389 10.39 -0.01 19.74
C ASP A 389 9.13 -0.58 20.41
N LEU A 390 8.86 -1.89 20.24
CA LEU A 390 7.71 -2.60 20.80
C LEU A 390 7.55 -2.39 22.32
N SER A 391 8.66 -2.32 23.06
CA SER A 391 8.68 -2.15 24.52
C SER A 391 7.88 -0.93 24.95
N TYR A 392 7.98 0.20 24.24
CA TYR A 392 7.22 1.40 24.56
C TYR A 392 5.71 1.19 24.42
N LEU A 393 5.28 0.44 23.42
CA LEU A 393 3.86 0.13 23.21
C LEU A 393 3.33 -0.78 24.32
N VAL A 394 4.11 -1.79 24.71
CA VAL A 394 3.74 -2.74 25.76
C VAL A 394 3.72 -2.06 27.14
N ASP A 395 4.78 -1.34 27.49
CA ASP A 395 4.99 -0.80 28.84
C ASP A 395 4.12 0.42 29.13
N ASN A 396 3.83 1.25 28.11
CA ASN A 396 3.07 2.49 28.29
C ASN A 396 1.63 2.41 27.72
N ASP A 397 1.22 1.26 27.18
CA ASP A 397 -0.08 1.01 26.55
C ASP A 397 -0.41 2.02 25.43
N TRP A 398 0.60 2.40 24.63
CA TRP A 398 0.47 3.41 23.56
C TRP A 398 -0.20 2.91 22.26
N TRP A 399 -0.91 1.78 22.30
CA TRP A 399 -1.49 1.14 21.12
C TRP A 399 -2.46 2.02 20.36
N SER A 400 -3.26 2.84 21.06
CA SER A 400 -4.18 3.81 20.45
C SER A 400 -3.45 4.95 19.74
N TYR A 401 -2.17 5.21 20.05
CA TYR A 401 -1.33 6.24 19.44
C TYR A 401 -0.58 5.77 18.18
N VAL A 402 -0.64 4.48 17.89
CA VAL A 402 0.02 3.87 16.72
C VAL A 402 -0.93 3.04 15.85
N SER A 403 -2.16 2.83 16.31
CA SER A 403 -3.11 2.00 15.58
C SER A 403 -3.58 2.70 14.30
N VAL A 404 -3.09 2.31 13.13
CA VAL A 404 -3.63 2.83 11.85
C VAL A 404 -5.08 2.40 11.62
N ASN A 405 -5.61 1.46 12.42
CA ASN A 405 -7.02 1.06 12.42
C ASN A 405 -7.90 1.94 13.33
N GLU A 406 -7.39 2.42 14.47
CA GLU A 406 -8.14 3.29 15.41
C GLU A 406 -7.87 4.79 15.19
N GLN A 407 -6.68 5.14 14.68
CA GLN A 407 -6.18 6.51 14.53
C GLN A 407 -6.56 7.19 13.24
N LYS A 408 -7.53 6.65 12.55
CA LYS A 408 -7.97 7.23 11.31
C LYS A 408 -8.87 8.46 11.53
N GLY A 409 -9.14 8.87 12.77
CA GLY A 409 -10.13 9.93 13.04
C GLY A 409 -11.53 9.52 12.58
N PHE A 410 -11.70 8.23 12.29
CA PHE A 410 -12.92 7.61 11.86
C PHE A 410 -12.94 6.14 12.29
N PHE A 411 -14.12 5.55 12.32
CA PHE A 411 -14.35 4.13 12.58
C PHE A 411 -15.15 3.52 11.44
N LEU A 412 -14.99 2.21 11.24
CA LEU A 412 -15.74 1.44 10.26
C LEU A 412 -16.85 0.66 10.98
N GLU A 413 -18.06 0.73 10.46
CA GLU A 413 -19.22 0.03 11.02
C GLU A 413 -20.18 -0.43 9.90
N PRO A 414 -21.15 -1.33 10.21
CA PRO A 414 -22.20 -1.68 9.26
C PRO A 414 -23.05 -0.48 8.87
N LEU A 415 -23.34 -0.33 7.58
CA LEU A 415 -24.27 0.67 7.07
C LEU A 415 -25.71 0.23 7.40
N GLN A 416 -26.48 1.10 8.04
CA GLN A 416 -27.84 0.82 8.50
C GLN A 416 -28.88 1.69 7.80
N GLU A 417 -30.15 1.28 7.83
CA GLU A 417 -31.25 1.99 7.16
C GLU A 417 -31.44 3.42 7.71
N ASN A 418 -31.18 3.64 9.00
CA ASN A 418 -31.20 4.97 9.62
C ASN A 418 -30.11 5.92 9.10
N ASP A 419 -29.10 5.40 8.39
CA ASP A 419 -28.05 6.21 7.75
C ASP A 419 -28.50 6.82 6.40
N LEU A 420 -29.70 6.46 5.89
CA LEU A 420 -30.16 6.86 4.55
C LEU A 420 -30.08 8.37 4.30
N THR A 421 -30.42 9.20 5.30
CA THR A 421 -30.35 10.66 5.18
C THR A 421 -28.92 11.16 4.97
N GLU A 422 -27.97 10.66 5.77
CA GLU A 422 -26.55 11.02 5.62
C GLU A 422 -25.95 10.44 4.36
N LEU A 423 -26.38 9.24 3.95
CA LEU A 423 -25.94 8.62 2.72
C LEU A 423 -26.38 9.42 1.49
N ILE A 424 -27.60 9.96 1.48
CA ILE A 424 -28.06 10.87 0.42
C ILE A 424 -27.23 12.15 0.37
N GLN A 425 -26.89 12.71 1.54
CA GLN A 425 -25.99 13.87 1.59
C GLN A 425 -24.61 13.51 1.00
N LEU A 426 -24.00 12.42 1.46
CA LEU A 426 -22.71 11.95 0.95
C LEU A 426 -22.77 11.69 -0.58
N TRP A 427 -23.86 11.11 -1.06
CA TRP A 427 -24.08 10.86 -2.49
C TRP A 427 -24.06 12.16 -3.29
N SER A 428 -24.76 13.19 -2.81
CA SER A 428 -24.81 14.51 -3.46
C SER A 428 -23.46 15.19 -3.55
N GLU A 429 -22.59 14.93 -2.57
CA GLU A 429 -21.23 15.48 -2.52
C GLU A 429 -20.23 14.69 -3.40
N CYS A 430 -20.52 13.41 -3.67
CA CYS A 430 -19.61 12.51 -4.39
C CYS A 430 -19.87 12.40 -5.89
N PHE A 431 -21.11 12.61 -6.33
CA PHE A 431 -21.52 12.42 -7.71
C PHE A 431 -21.98 13.73 -8.35
N PRO A 432 -21.77 13.94 -9.67
CA PRO A 432 -22.28 15.13 -10.34
C PRO A 432 -23.81 15.03 -10.57
N GLU A 433 -24.41 16.12 -11.05
CA GLU A 433 -25.88 16.29 -11.16
C GLU A 433 -26.53 15.14 -11.93
N GLU A 434 -25.90 14.67 -12.99
CA GLU A 434 -26.44 13.62 -13.81
C GLU A 434 -26.52 12.28 -13.08
N PHE A 435 -25.77 12.02 -11.99
CA PHE A 435 -25.83 10.75 -11.22
C PHE A 435 -26.53 10.90 -9.86
N GLN A 436 -27.26 11.98 -9.65
CA GLN A 436 -28.04 12.17 -8.42
C GLN A 436 -29.21 11.19 -8.33
N VAL A 437 -29.57 10.84 -7.08
CA VAL A 437 -30.61 9.87 -6.77
C VAL A 437 -31.52 10.41 -5.66
N SER A 438 -32.82 10.10 -5.74
CA SER A 438 -33.75 10.42 -4.65
C SER A 438 -33.56 9.47 -3.46
N ALA A 439 -33.89 9.93 -2.25
CA ALA A 439 -33.88 9.09 -1.06
C ALA A 439 -34.75 7.85 -1.22
N GLU A 440 -35.93 7.98 -1.84
CA GLU A 440 -36.84 6.88 -2.12
C GLU A 440 -36.23 5.84 -3.05
N HIS A 441 -35.60 6.27 -4.15
CA HIS A 441 -34.97 5.34 -5.10
C HIS A 441 -33.77 4.64 -4.48
N LEU A 442 -32.89 5.38 -3.78
CA LEU A 442 -31.75 4.79 -3.09
C LEU A 442 -32.21 3.77 -2.04
N HIS A 443 -33.23 4.09 -1.25
CA HIS A 443 -33.78 3.20 -0.25
C HIS A 443 -34.31 1.90 -0.87
N ARG A 444 -35.12 2.03 -1.94
CA ARG A 444 -35.68 0.89 -2.67
C ARG A 444 -34.61 -0.02 -3.27
N CYS A 445 -33.57 0.57 -3.85
CA CYS A 445 -32.46 -0.16 -4.47
C CYS A 445 -31.42 -0.67 -3.47
N THR A 446 -31.57 -0.41 -2.18
CA THR A 446 -30.61 -0.81 -1.14
C THR A 446 -31.33 -1.50 0.01
N PHE A 447 -31.70 -0.79 1.08
CA PHE A 447 -32.21 -1.43 2.31
C PHE A 447 -33.53 -2.19 2.15
N LEU A 448 -34.35 -1.89 1.12
CA LEU A 448 -35.57 -2.65 0.82
C LEU A 448 -35.36 -3.75 -0.25
N ASP A 449 -34.17 -3.84 -0.84
CA ASP A 449 -33.86 -4.86 -1.84
C ASP A 449 -33.55 -6.19 -1.14
N GLU A 450 -34.22 -7.27 -1.54
CA GLU A 450 -34.05 -8.60 -0.95
C GLU A 450 -32.62 -9.15 -1.10
N GLN A 451 -31.87 -8.67 -2.09
CA GLN A 451 -30.48 -9.06 -2.32
C GLN A 451 -29.47 -8.18 -1.57
N PHE A 452 -29.92 -7.16 -0.83
CA PHE A 452 -29.03 -6.35 0.00
C PHE A 452 -28.26 -7.23 0.98
N CYS A 453 -26.96 -6.99 1.10
CA CYS A 453 -26.10 -7.70 2.02
C CYS A 453 -25.65 -6.74 3.13
N PRO A 454 -26.38 -6.67 4.26
CA PRO A 454 -26.06 -5.77 5.37
C PRO A 454 -24.65 -6.00 5.92
N GLU A 455 -24.18 -7.25 5.95
CA GLU A 455 -22.90 -7.59 6.56
C GLU A 455 -21.71 -7.14 5.69
N ALA A 456 -21.90 -7.06 4.38
CA ALA A 456 -20.89 -6.56 3.44
C ALA A 456 -21.08 -5.08 3.08
N SER A 457 -22.16 -4.45 3.56
CA SER A 457 -22.43 -3.03 3.35
C SER A 457 -21.94 -2.25 4.57
N LEU A 458 -20.92 -1.43 4.36
CA LEU A 458 -20.14 -0.83 5.44
C LEU A 458 -20.02 0.68 5.23
N CYS A 459 -19.82 1.41 6.31
CA CYS A 459 -19.57 2.84 6.28
C CYS A 459 -18.35 3.23 7.11
N ILE A 460 -17.81 4.41 6.81
CA ILE A 460 -16.76 5.06 7.59
C ILE A 460 -17.34 6.35 8.16
N ARG A 461 -17.23 6.56 9.47
CA ARG A 461 -17.68 7.78 10.16
C ARG A 461 -16.56 8.50 10.89
N SER A 462 -16.52 9.82 10.85
CA SER A 462 -15.58 10.61 11.66
C SER A 462 -15.82 10.38 13.16
N ARG A 463 -14.76 10.26 13.96
CA ARG A 463 -14.87 10.24 15.43
C ARG A 463 -15.32 11.61 15.96
N GLU A 464 -14.87 12.68 15.33
CA GLU A 464 -15.31 14.04 15.63
C GLU A 464 -16.62 14.33 14.90
N GLY A 465 -17.72 14.42 15.66
CA GLY A 465 -19.06 14.73 15.13
C GLY A 465 -19.83 13.59 14.48
N GLN A 466 -19.30 12.35 14.48
CA GLN A 466 -19.96 11.13 13.97
C GLN A 466 -20.51 11.24 12.54
N ARG A 467 -19.85 12.01 11.66
CA ARG A 467 -20.36 12.25 10.30
C ARG A 467 -19.93 11.16 9.34
N LEU A 468 -20.82 10.74 8.46
CA LEU A 468 -20.52 9.80 7.38
C LEU A 468 -19.47 10.37 6.40
N LEU A 469 -18.34 9.68 6.22
CA LEU A 469 -17.24 10.07 5.32
C LEU A 469 -17.15 9.21 4.06
N GLY A 470 -17.70 8.00 4.10
CA GLY A 470 -17.63 7.05 3.00
C GLY A 470 -18.52 5.85 3.24
N ALA A 471 -18.97 5.21 2.17
CA ALA A 471 -19.82 4.03 2.24
C ALA A 471 -19.51 3.06 1.08
N ILE A 472 -19.74 1.78 1.34
CA ILE A 472 -19.81 0.72 0.32
C ILE A 472 -21.14 -0.01 0.48
N LEU A 473 -21.88 -0.15 -0.61
CA LEU A 473 -23.15 -0.86 -0.65
C LEU A 473 -22.98 -2.12 -1.48
N CYS A 474 -23.32 -3.26 -0.88
CA CYS A 474 -23.15 -4.57 -1.49
C CYS A 474 -24.48 -5.33 -1.57
N LYS A 475 -24.68 -6.03 -2.68
CA LYS A 475 -25.74 -7.04 -2.85
C LYS A 475 -25.15 -8.42 -3.09
N LYS A 476 -25.94 -9.46 -2.82
CA LYS A 476 -25.56 -10.85 -3.06
C LYS A 476 -26.77 -11.65 -3.54
N SER A 477 -26.60 -12.44 -4.59
CA SER A 477 -27.65 -13.32 -5.08
C SER A 477 -27.89 -14.46 -4.10
N GLU A 478 -29.08 -15.06 -4.20
CA GLU A 478 -29.32 -16.36 -3.58
C GLU A 478 -28.41 -17.45 -4.18
N SER A 479 -28.26 -18.55 -3.44
CA SER A 479 -27.48 -19.71 -3.89
C SER A 479 -28.24 -20.44 -5.01
N LEU A 480 -27.63 -20.62 -6.18
CA LEU A 480 -28.22 -21.30 -7.34
C LEU A 480 -28.30 -22.84 -7.19
N GLY A 481 -28.50 -23.34 -5.96
CA GLY A 481 -28.53 -24.77 -5.64
C GLY A 481 -27.17 -25.37 -5.21
N LYS A 482 -27.14 -26.68 -4.95
CA LYS A 482 -25.95 -27.38 -4.43
C LYS A 482 -24.79 -27.32 -5.43
N GLY A 483 -23.71 -26.65 -5.04
CA GLY A 483 -22.44 -26.63 -5.76
C GLY A 483 -22.26 -25.48 -6.77
N GLN A 484 -23.19 -24.52 -6.83
CA GLN A 484 -23.03 -23.30 -7.63
C GLN A 484 -22.79 -22.08 -6.73
N ASN A 485 -21.80 -21.28 -7.11
CA ASN A 485 -21.47 -20.07 -6.38
C ASN A 485 -22.47 -18.94 -6.71
N SER A 486 -22.83 -18.16 -5.69
CA SER A 486 -23.59 -16.93 -5.83
C SER A 486 -22.75 -15.80 -6.45
N ASN A 487 -23.42 -14.78 -6.99
CA ASN A 487 -22.77 -13.54 -7.41
C ASN A 487 -22.92 -12.50 -6.30
N ALA A 488 -21.97 -11.59 -6.20
CA ALA A 488 -22.08 -10.38 -5.40
C ALA A 488 -21.84 -9.15 -6.27
N TRP A 489 -22.35 -8.02 -5.81
CA TRP A 489 -22.26 -6.75 -6.50
C TRP A 489 -21.89 -5.64 -5.55
N ILE A 490 -21.08 -4.70 -6.02
CA ILE A 490 -20.85 -3.41 -5.38
C ILE A 490 -21.80 -2.43 -6.07
N THR A 491 -22.95 -2.19 -5.48
CA THR A 491 -23.96 -1.24 -6.00
C THR A 491 -23.37 0.17 -6.05
N ALA A 492 -22.65 0.59 -5.00
CA ALA A 492 -21.87 1.82 -5.01
C ALA A 492 -20.70 1.77 -4.02
N LEU A 493 -19.63 2.51 -4.34
CA LEU A 493 -18.52 2.82 -3.45
C LEU A 493 -18.21 4.30 -3.58
N LEU A 494 -18.35 5.05 -2.50
CA LEU A 494 -18.21 6.49 -2.49
C LEU A 494 -17.47 6.97 -1.24
N ILE A 495 -16.53 7.88 -1.44
CA ILE A 495 -15.73 8.53 -0.40
C ILE A 495 -15.85 10.03 -0.63
N LYS A 496 -16.14 10.77 0.44
CA LYS A 496 -16.24 12.22 0.43
C LYS A 496 -14.98 12.86 -0.21
N PRO A 497 -15.11 13.79 -1.18
CA PRO A 497 -13.99 14.24 -2.01
C PRO A 497 -12.71 14.64 -1.27
N GLU A 498 -12.83 15.39 -0.18
CA GLU A 498 -11.67 15.85 0.61
C GLU A 498 -10.95 14.73 1.38
N PHE A 499 -11.58 13.55 1.52
CA PHE A 499 -11.02 12.36 2.16
C PHE A 499 -10.56 11.28 1.17
N GLN A 500 -10.66 11.53 -0.15
CA GLN A 500 -10.15 10.62 -1.17
C GLN A 500 -8.61 10.56 -1.17
N ASN A 501 -8.05 9.50 -1.77
CA ASN A 501 -6.60 9.22 -1.85
C ASN A 501 -5.89 8.98 -0.50
N ARG A 502 -6.64 8.73 0.58
CA ARG A 502 -6.12 8.39 1.93
C ARG A 502 -6.29 6.91 2.29
N GLY A 503 -6.55 6.05 1.30
CA GLY A 503 -6.78 4.61 1.49
C GLY A 503 -8.16 4.22 2.04
N LEU A 504 -9.12 5.14 2.15
CA LEU A 504 -10.46 4.87 2.72
C LEU A 504 -11.28 3.91 1.87
N GLY A 505 -11.36 4.16 0.56
CA GLY A 505 -12.07 3.29 -0.38
C GLY A 505 -11.48 1.89 -0.43
N THR A 506 -10.15 1.76 -0.31
CA THR A 506 -9.48 0.46 -0.21
C THR A 506 -9.87 -0.26 1.07
N HIS A 507 -9.94 0.45 2.20
CA HIS A 507 -10.32 -0.13 3.48
C HIS A 507 -11.77 -0.65 3.47
N LEU A 508 -12.73 0.16 2.99
CA LEU A 508 -14.13 -0.26 2.81
C LEU A 508 -14.26 -1.47 1.88
N TYR A 509 -13.62 -1.43 0.71
CA TYR A 509 -13.66 -2.52 -0.24
C TYR A 509 -13.09 -3.83 0.34
N LEU A 510 -11.91 -3.79 0.97
CA LEU A 510 -11.28 -5.00 1.51
C LEU A 510 -12.08 -5.58 2.67
N ALA A 511 -12.69 -4.73 3.50
CA ALA A 511 -13.57 -5.19 4.57
C ALA A 511 -14.82 -5.87 4.01
N ALA A 512 -15.49 -5.27 3.02
CA ALA A 512 -16.63 -5.88 2.35
C ALA A 512 -16.24 -7.17 1.62
N GLN A 513 -15.09 -7.18 0.93
CA GLN A 513 -14.59 -8.35 0.23
C GLN A 513 -14.34 -9.51 1.20
N LYS A 514 -13.76 -9.25 2.38
CA LYS A 514 -13.55 -10.27 3.40
C LYS A 514 -14.86 -10.95 3.77
N VAL A 515 -15.91 -10.16 4.06
CA VAL A 515 -17.24 -10.70 4.38
C VAL A 515 -17.83 -11.49 3.22
N LEU A 516 -17.68 -11.02 1.99
CA LEU A 516 -18.16 -11.73 0.80
C LEU A 516 -17.39 -13.03 0.54
N SER A 517 -16.09 -13.08 0.84
CA SER A 517 -15.24 -14.27 0.66
C SER A 517 -15.53 -15.39 1.67
N GLU A 518 -16.14 -15.05 2.81
CA GLU A 518 -16.63 -16.03 3.80
C GLU A 518 -17.98 -16.65 3.38
N LYS A 519 -18.61 -16.14 2.31
CA LYS A 519 -19.85 -16.64 1.72
C LYS A 519 -19.52 -17.39 0.41
N PRO A 520 -20.40 -18.27 -0.11
CA PRO A 520 -20.16 -19.02 -1.36
C PRO A 520 -20.37 -18.11 -2.58
N VAL A 521 -19.53 -17.08 -2.72
CA VAL A 521 -19.55 -16.10 -3.81
C VAL A 521 -18.40 -16.42 -4.77
N GLY A 522 -18.71 -16.52 -6.07
CA GLY A 522 -17.70 -16.81 -7.09
C GLY A 522 -17.21 -15.54 -7.79
N ARG A 523 -18.07 -14.52 -7.88
CA ARG A 523 -17.78 -13.27 -8.60
C ARG A 523 -18.29 -12.06 -7.86
N ILE A 524 -17.53 -10.97 -7.94
CA ILE A 524 -17.96 -9.62 -7.55
C ILE A 524 -18.00 -8.72 -8.79
N TYR A 525 -19.15 -8.09 -9.05
CA TYR A 525 -19.31 -7.09 -10.11
C TYR A 525 -19.33 -5.67 -9.52
N ALA A 526 -18.85 -4.68 -10.26
CA ALA A 526 -19.04 -3.27 -9.94
C ALA A 526 -20.26 -2.73 -10.71
N GLY A 527 -21.29 -2.27 -9.98
CA GLY A 527 -22.64 -2.05 -10.53
C GLY A 527 -23.24 -3.36 -11.05
N GLN A 528 -24.15 -3.26 -12.01
CA GLN A 528 -24.76 -4.41 -12.72
C GLN A 528 -25.57 -5.36 -11.83
N ASP A 529 -25.95 -4.90 -10.63
CA ASP A 529 -26.86 -5.63 -9.76
C ASP A 529 -28.30 -5.61 -10.27
N TYR A 530 -29.14 -6.47 -9.70
CA TYR A 530 -30.58 -6.37 -9.92
C TYR A 530 -31.10 -5.08 -9.27
N HIS A 531 -32.03 -4.38 -9.91
CA HIS A 531 -32.46 -3.04 -9.52
C HIS A 531 -31.29 -2.05 -9.31
N ASN A 532 -30.30 -2.08 -10.21
CA ASN A 532 -29.08 -1.28 -10.10
C ASN A 532 -29.34 0.23 -10.12
N ILE A 533 -28.49 0.96 -9.40
CA ILE A 533 -28.35 2.42 -9.55
C ILE A 533 -27.32 2.73 -10.65
N PHE A 534 -26.26 1.95 -10.73
CA PHE A 534 -25.22 2.07 -11.73
C PHE A 534 -25.05 0.76 -12.51
N SER A 535 -24.99 0.85 -13.83
CA SER A 535 -24.70 -0.30 -14.71
C SER A 535 -23.20 -0.62 -14.81
N GLY A 536 -22.35 0.11 -14.09
CA GLY A 536 -20.89 -0.04 -14.08
C GLY A 536 -20.23 1.06 -13.26
N ILE A 537 -18.91 1.24 -13.41
CA ILE A 537 -18.18 2.36 -12.79
C ILE A 537 -18.66 3.68 -13.42
N PRO A 538 -19.35 4.58 -12.68
CA PRO A 538 -19.95 5.78 -13.25
C PRO A 538 -18.90 6.88 -13.53
N ALA A 539 -19.08 7.58 -14.65
CA ALA A 539 -18.14 8.60 -15.16
C ALA A 539 -16.68 8.10 -15.09
N PRO A 540 -16.36 7.01 -15.81
CA PRO A 540 -15.09 6.32 -15.64
C PRO A 540 -13.91 7.21 -16.03
N ASP A 541 -12.90 7.25 -15.17
CA ASP A 541 -11.61 7.87 -15.44
C ASP A 541 -10.46 6.91 -15.09
N GLU A 542 -9.22 7.30 -15.37
CA GLU A 542 -8.06 6.46 -15.08
C GLU A 542 -7.89 6.20 -13.58
N LYS A 543 -8.25 7.15 -12.70
CA LYS A 543 -8.13 6.97 -11.24
C LYS A 543 -9.11 5.91 -10.73
N LYS A 544 -10.39 6.01 -11.12
CA LYS A 544 -11.44 5.05 -10.74
C LYS A 544 -11.13 3.66 -11.28
N THR A 545 -10.76 3.56 -12.56
CA THR A 545 -10.50 2.25 -13.18
C THR A 545 -9.19 1.62 -12.69
N ALA A 546 -8.16 2.42 -12.38
CA ALA A 546 -6.93 1.94 -11.74
C ALA A 546 -7.20 1.43 -10.32
N PHE A 547 -8.10 2.07 -9.56
CA PHE A 547 -8.52 1.57 -8.25
C PHE A 547 -9.11 0.16 -8.36
N PHE A 548 -10.07 -0.06 -9.25
CA PHE A 548 -10.68 -1.40 -9.42
C PHE A 548 -9.68 -2.44 -9.94
N ARG A 549 -8.81 -2.08 -10.90
CA ARG A 549 -7.70 -2.97 -11.34
C ARG A 549 -6.77 -3.36 -10.19
N LYS A 550 -6.37 -2.39 -9.37
CA LYS A 550 -5.53 -2.62 -8.17
C LYS A 550 -6.21 -3.50 -7.14
N MET A 551 -7.54 -3.48 -7.06
CA MET A 551 -8.36 -4.38 -6.24
C MET A 551 -8.58 -5.77 -6.88
N GLY A 552 -8.02 -6.02 -8.06
CA GLY A 552 -8.08 -7.31 -8.75
C GLY A 552 -9.27 -7.48 -9.70
N PHE A 553 -10.00 -6.42 -10.03
CA PHE A 553 -11.04 -6.47 -11.05
C PHE A 553 -10.45 -6.45 -12.46
N GLN A 554 -11.04 -7.26 -13.33
CA GLN A 554 -10.95 -7.12 -14.76
C GLN A 554 -11.92 -6.01 -15.17
N VAL A 555 -11.37 -4.89 -15.63
CA VAL A 555 -12.16 -3.73 -16.06
C VAL A 555 -12.29 -3.78 -17.59
N ASN A 556 -13.51 -3.65 -18.10
CA ASN A 556 -13.78 -3.67 -19.54
C ASN A 556 -13.05 -2.52 -20.25
N THR A 557 -12.66 -2.75 -21.51
CA THR A 557 -12.01 -1.72 -22.33
C THR A 557 -13.01 -0.72 -22.89
N GLU A 558 -14.22 -1.19 -23.22
CA GLU A 558 -15.28 -0.39 -23.80
C GLU A 558 -16.19 0.18 -22.71
N GLU A 559 -16.73 1.36 -23.00
CA GLU A 559 -17.76 2.01 -22.21
C GLU A 559 -19.15 1.64 -22.72
N HIS A 560 -20.10 1.66 -21.81
CA HIS A 560 -21.52 1.64 -22.13
C HIS A 560 -22.18 2.89 -21.55
N TYR A 561 -23.35 3.23 -22.09
CA TYR A 561 -23.94 4.54 -21.93
C TYR A 561 -25.41 4.47 -21.56
N ASP A 562 -25.87 5.46 -20.80
CA ASP A 562 -27.27 5.89 -20.88
C ASP A 562 -27.34 7.00 -21.92
N LEU A 563 -28.34 6.95 -22.80
CA LEU A 563 -28.54 7.93 -23.87
C LEU A 563 -29.78 8.77 -23.61
N THR A 564 -29.81 9.99 -24.16
CA THR A 564 -30.97 10.89 -24.09
C THR A 564 -31.25 11.56 -25.43
N ALA A 565 -32.53 11.82 -25.71
CA ALA A 565 -32.98 12.68 -26.80
C ALA A 565 -34.35 13.30 -26.50
N ASP A 566 -34.60 14.44 -27.14
CA ASP A 566 -35.92 15.05 -27.18
C ASP A 566 -36.70 14.53 -28.38
N LEU A 567 -37.99 14.23 -28.19
CA LEU A 567 -38.86 13.76 -29.27
C LEU A 567 -39.46 14.91 -30.08
N PHE A 568 -39.88 16.00 -29.43
CA PHE A 568 -40.52 17.12 -30.12
C PHE A 568 -39.48 18.02 -30.79
N GLY A 569 -39.69 18.36 -32.07
CA GLY A 569 -38.73 19.13 -32.85
C GLY A 569 -37.53 18.32 -33.36
N ASN A 570 -37.61 17.00 -33.32
CA ASN A 570 -36.55 16.10 -33.76
C ASN A 570 -36.72 15.70 -35.24
N ASP A 571 -36.08 16.46 -36.13
CA ASP A 571 -36.08 16.26 -37.59
C ASP A 571 -35.64 14.83 -38.01
N LYS A 572 -34.78 14.17 -37.22
CA LYS A 572 -34.30 12.82 -37.54
C LYS A 572 -35.40 11.77 -37.37
N ILE A 573 -36.29 11.96 -36.40
CA ILE A 573 -37.49 11.12 -36.24
C ILE A 573 -38.50 11.50 -37.33
N ASP A 574 -38.78 12.79 -37.51
CA ASP A 574 -39.86 13.25 -38.36
C ASP A 574 -39.65 12.96 -39.86
N ARG A 575 -38.38 12.84 -40.30
CA ARG A 575 -38.01 12.57 -41.70
C ARG A 575 -37.60 11.12 -41.95
N PHE A 576 -37.76 10.23 -40.97
CA PHE A 576 -37.39 8.84 -41.15
C PHE A 576 -38.34 8.13 -42.12
N ASP A 577 -37.81 7.63 -43.24
CA ASP A 577 -38.61 6.94 -44.25
C ASP A 577 -38.96 5.53 -43.77
N THR A 578 -40.26 5.31 -43.52
CA THR A 578 -40.77 4.01 -43.07
C THR A 578 -41.32 3.13 -44.19
N SER A 579 -41.37 3.63 -45.43
CA SER A 579 -42.11 3.01 -46.54
C SER A 579 -41.64 1.59 -46.85
N SER A 580 -40.32 1.37 -46.91
CA SER A 580 -39.73 0.06 -47.21
C SER A 580 -39.95 -1.00 -46.12
N PHE A 581 -40.20 -0.57 -44.88
CA PHE A 581 -40.46 -1.45 -43.75
C PHE A 581 -41.93 -1.87 -43.68
N GLN A 582 -42.83 -0.96 -44.00
CA GLN A 582 -44.28 -1.17 -43.97
C GLN A 582 -44.76 -2.25 -44.96
N GLU A 583 -43.96 -2.58 -45.98
CA GLU A 583 -44.21 -3.71 -46.87
C GLU A 583 -44.02 -5.08 -46.21
N LYS A 584 -43.25 -5.14 -45.11
CA LYS A 584 -42.81 -6.39 -44.46
C LYS A 584 -43.24 -6.50 -43.01
N PHE A 585 -43.32 -5.38 -42.29
CA PHE A 585 -43.57 -5.33 -40.87
C PHE A 585 -44.56 -4.23 -40.51
N TYR A 586 -45.18 -4.38 -39.34
CA TYR A 586 -45.89 -3.31 -38.66
C TYR A 586 -45.61 -3.41 -37.15
N ALA A 587 -45.68 -2.29 -36.44
CA ALA A 587 -45.53 -2.25 -34.99
C ALA A 587 -46.85 -1.81 -34.35
N GLU A 588 -47.21 -2.42 -33.22
CA GLU A 588 -48.37 -2.04 -32.44
C GLU A 588 -48.10 -2.28 -30.94
N VAL A 589 -48.96 -1.70 -30.11
CA VAL A 589 -49.02 -2.03 -28.68
C VAL A 589 -49.40 -3.50 -28.50
N LEU A 590 -48.78 -4.18 -27.53
CA LEU A 590 -49.10 -5.56 -27.17
C LEU A 590 -50.59 -5.67 -26.81
N LYS A 591 -51.29 -6.63 -27.42
CA LYS A 591 -52.63 -7.03 -26.96
C LYS A 591 -52.48 -8.09 -25.88
N MET A 592 -53.27 -7.99 -24.81
CA MET A 592 -53.13 -8.90 -23.68
C MET A 592 -53.40 -10.36 -24.05
N GLU A 593 -54.21 -10.60 -25.07
CA GLU A 593 -54.43 -11.96 -25.62
C GLU A 593 -53.15 -12.58 -26.21
N GLU A 594 -52.16 -11.77 -26.60
CA GLU A 594 -50.91 -12.17 -27.25
C GLU A 594 -49.75 -12.33 -26.27
N LYS A 595 -49.99 -12.12 -24.97
CA LYS A 595 -48.98 -12.22 -23.89
C LYS A 595 -48.18 -13.52 -23.93
N GLN A 596 -48.85 -14.65 -24.15
CA GLN A 596 -48.20 -15.96 -24.22
C GLN A 596 -47.29 -16.12 -25.45
N GLU A 597 -47.60 -15.43 -26.56
CA GLU A 597 -46.71 -15.41 -27.73
C GLU A 597 -45.46 -14.57 -27.45
N LEU A 598 -45.61 -13.42 -26.78
CA LEU A 598 -44.48 -12.58 -26.37
C LEU A 598 -43.54 -13.35 -25.41
N TYR A 599 -44.07 -14.05 -24.42
CA TYR A 599 -43.25 -14.86 -23.50
C TYR A 599 -42.45 -15.92 -24.25
N ARG A 600 -43.10 -16.65 -25.16
CA ARG A 600 -42.42 -17.64 -26.00
C ARG A 600 -41.32 -16.99 -26.84
N PHE A 601 -41.62 -15.85 -27.47
CA PHE A 601 -40.63 -15.10 -28.25
C PHE A 601 -39.42 -14.69 -27.40
N LEU A 602 -39.64 -14.17 -26.18
CA LEU A 602 -38.55 -13.76 -25.28
C LEU A 602 -37.72 -14.96 -24.83
N GLN A 603 -38.36 -16.07 -24.45
CA GLN A 603 -37.64 -17.29 -24.06
C GLN A 603 -36.80 -17.87 -25.21
N GLU A 604 -37.29 -17.77 -26.46
CA GLU A 604 -36.57 -18.27 -27.64
C GLU A 604 -35.43 -17.34 -28.08
N GLU A 605 -35.66 -16.02 -28.13
CA GLU A 605 -34.75 -15.05 -28.74
C GLU A 605 -33.87 -14.29 -27.74
N PHE A 606 -34.35 -14.12 -26.50
CA PHE A 606 -33.74 -13.34 -25.42
C PHE A 606 -33.87 -14.02 -24.03
N PRO A 607 -33.42 -15.28 -23.87
CA PRO A 607 -33.55 -15.99 -22.60
C PRO A 607 -32.78 -15.28 -21.48
N GLY A 608 -33.32 -15.36 -20.26
CA GLY A 608 -32.74 -14.74 -19.05
C GLY A 608 -33.52 -13.51 -18.59
N ILE A 609 -32.80 -12.52 -18.06
CA ILE A 609 -33.38 -11.37 -17.34
C ILE A 609 -34.48 -10.66 -18.13
N TRP A 610 -34.34 -10.47 -19.45
CA TRP A 610 -35.37 -9.79 -20.24
C TRP A 610 -36.68 -10.57 -20.32
N ALA A 611 -36.61 -11.90 -20.40
CA ALA A 611 -37.80 -12.75 -20.39
C ALA A 611 -38.44 -12.75 -18.99
N GLU A 612 -37.64 -12.97 -17.95
CA GLU A 612 -38.07 -13.03 -16.55
C GLU A 612 -38.70 -11.71 -16.09
N SER A 613 -38.03 -10.57 -16.31
CA SER A 613 -38.54 -9.26 -15.91
C SER A 613 -39.78 -8.84 -16.69
N MET A 614 -39.95 -9.29 -17.95
CA MET A 614 -41.17 -9.01 -18.72
C MET A 614 -42.35 -9.84 -18.22
N GLU A 615 -42.12 -11.13 -17.94
CA GLU A 615 -43.12 -12.01 -17.36
C GLU A 615 -43.58 -11.46 -16.00
N GLU A 616 -42.64 -11.16 -15.10
CA GLU A 616 -42.93 -10.57 -13.80
C GLU A 616 -43.72 -9.26 -13.91
N TYR A 617 -43.29 -8.35 -14.80
CA TYR A 617 -43.97 -7.07 -15.02
C TYR A 617 -45.44 -7.26 -15.42
N LEU A 618 -45.71 -8.12 -16.42
CA LEU A 618 -47.08 -8.32 -16.91
C LEU A 618 -47.95 -9.17 -15.97
N GLU A 619 -47.38 -10.11 -15.22
CA GLU A 619 -48.13 -10.86 -14.19
C GLU A 619 -48.50 -9.96 -13.01
N ASN A 620 -47.66 -8.96 -12.67
CA ASN A 620 -47.90 -8.01 -11.58
C ASN A 620 -48.75 -6.80 -12.00
N GLY A 621 -49.51 -6.90 -13.10
CA GLY A 621 -50.43 -5.86 -13.55
C GLY A 621 -49.78 -4.74 -14.37
N GLY A 622 -48.58 -4.97 -14.91
CA GLY A 622 -47.94 -4.10 -15.87
C GLY A 622 -48.83 -3.81 -17.09
N SER A 623 -48.71 -2.61 -17.64
CA SER A 623 -49.54 -2.12 -18.72
C SER A 623 -49.07 -2.66 -20.07
N PRO A 624 -49.91 -3.37 -20.85
CA PRO A 624 -49.55 -3.78 -22.21
C PRO A 624 -49.23 -2.59 -23.13
N CYS A 625 -49.75 -1.39 -22.82
CA CYS A 625 -49.44 -0.13 -23.52
C CYS A 625 -47.97 0.28 -23.46
N GLU A 626 -47.20 -0.31 -22.55
CA GLU A 626 -45.76 -0.10 -22.39
C GLU A 626 -44.92 -1.09 -23.20
N ILE A 627 -45.56 -1.93 -24.01
CA ILE A 627 -44.87 -2.94 -24.81
C ILE A 627 -45.27 -2.76 -26.27
N ILE A 628 -44.29 -2.42 -27.10
CA ILE A 628 -44.45 -2.33 -28.54
C ILE A 628 -43.91 -3.60 -29.16
N VAL A 629 -44.74 -4.30 -29.92
CA VAL A 629 -44.35 -5.52 -30.63
C VAL A 629 -44.22 -5.23 -32.12
N LEU A 630 -43.11 -5.68 -32.70
CA LEU A 630 -42.92 -5.73 -34.15
C LEU A 630 -43.47 -7.06 -34.67
N LYS A 631 -44.33 -7.01 -35.68
CA LYS A 631 -44.92 -8.20 -36.30
C LYS A 631 -44.66 -8.24 -37.80
N GLU A 632 -44.48 -9.45 -38.31
CA GLU A 632 -44.43 -9.71 -39.76
C GLU A 632 -45.82 -9.51 -40.37
N LEU A 633 -45.89 -8.77 -41.50
CA LEU A 633 -47.15 -8.44 -42.15
C LEU A 633 -47.90 -9.68 -42.68
N GLN A 634 -47.15 -10.69 -43.14
CA GLN A 634 -47.72 -11.87 -43.82
C GLN A 634 -48.40 -12.86 -42.86
N ASN A 635 -47.80 -13.12 -41.70
CA ASN A 635 -48.24 -14.17 -40.77
C ASN A 635 -48.60 -13.64 -39.37
N ARG A 636 -48.42 -12.33 -39.11
CA ARG A 636 -48.67 -11.63 -37.83
C ARG A 636 -47.84 -12.14 -36.65
N LYS A 637 -46.78 -12.92 -36.90
CA LYS A 637 -45.89 -13.43 -35.86
C LYS A 637 -45.07 -12.30 -35.25
N ILE A 638 -44.88 -12.33 -33.93
CA ILE A 638 -43.93 -11.43 -33.25
C ILE A 638 -42.50 -11.69 -33.74
N ALA A 639 -41.87 -10.64 -34.25
CA ALA A 639 -40.50 -10.60 -34.77
C ALA A 639 -39.60 -9.63 -33.98
N GLY A 640 -40.14 -8.91 -33.00
CA GLY A 640 -39.41 -8.01 -32.14
C GLY A 640 -40.28 -7.40 -31.05
N PHE A 641 -39.64 -6.81 -30.05
CA PHE A 641 -40.31 -6.11 -28.96
C PHE A 641 -39.48 -4.91 -28.50
N CYS A 642 -40.15 -3.93 -27.91
CA CYS A 642 -39.54 -2.81 -27.24
C CYS A 642 -40.41 -2.45 -26.04
N LYS A 643 -39.82 -2.41 -24.84
CA LYS A 643 -40.48 -1.86 -23.67
C LYS A 643 -40.27 -0.34 -23.65
N VAL A 644 -41.32 0.39 -23.32
CA VAL A 644 -41.35 1.84 -23.21
C VAL A 644 -42.13 2.22 -21.96
N HIS A 645 -41.72 3.27 -21.26
CA HIS A 645 -42.44 3.77 -20.09
C HIS A 645 -42.59 5.28 -20.21
N GLY A 646 -43.76 5.82 -19.88
CA GLY A 646 -44.06 7.24 -19.94
C GLY A 646 -44.51 7.77 -18.60
N ASN A 647 -43.84 8.82 -18.11
CA ASN A 647 -44.16 9.48 -16.85
C ASN A 647 -45.04 10.73 -17.07
N CYS A 648 -45.73 11.17 -16.02
CA CYS A 648 -46.60 12.35 -16.05
C CYS A 648 -45.87 13.70 -16.29
N ASP A 649 -44.54 13.71 -16.27
CA ASP A 649 -43.69 14.91 -16.37
C ASP A 649 -42.98 15.06 -17.73
N GLN A 650 -43.58 14.57 -18.82
CA GLN A 650 -42.98 14.55 -20.17
C GLN A 650 -41.66 13.76 -20.28
N ASN A 651 -41.31 12.96 -19.27
CA ASN A 651 -40.17 12.05 -19.33
C ASN A 651 -40.64 10.68 -19.83
N GLY A 652 -39.78 10.00 -20.59
CA GLY A 652 -40.01 8.62 -20.98
C GLY A 652 -38.73 7.79 -20.96
N GLU A 653 -38.91 6.48 -20.92
CA GLU A 653 -37.84 5.50 -20.92
C GLU A 653 -38.10 4.50 -22.04
N LEU A 654 -37.03 4.00 -22.65
CA LEU A 654 -37.09 2.99 -23.69
C LEU A 654 -35.99 1.97 -23.46
N GLY A 655 -36.40 0.72 -23.25
CA GLY A 655 -35.49 -0.37 -22.95
C GLY A 655 -36.19 -1.47 -22.13
N PRO A 656 -35.89 -2.76 -22.41
CA PRO A 656 -35.05 -3.26 -23.49
C PRO A 656 -35.74 -3.23 -24.87
N ILE A 657 -34.95 -3.31 -25.94
CA ILE A 657 -35.40 -3.49 -27.33
C ILE A 657 -34.69 -4.69 -27.96
N GLY A 658 -35.45 -5.55 -28.63
CA GLY A 658 -34.93 -6.79 -29.21
C GLY A 658 -35.63 -7.19 -30.50
N ILE A 659 -34.85 -7.65 -31.47
CA ILE A 659 -35.31 -8.16 -32.77
C ILE A 659 -34.91 -9.63 -32.92
N ALA A 660 -35.82 -10.47 -33.44
CA ALA A 660 -35.57 -11.89 -33.68
C ALA A 660 -34.34 -12.10 -34.56
N ARG A 661 -33.53 -13.12 -34.29
CA ARG A 661 -32.31 -13.42 -35.03
C ARG A 661 -32.55 -13.53 -36.54
N ALA A 662 -33.67 -14.12 -36.94
CA ALA A 662 -34.04 -14.34 -38.35
C ALA A 662 -34.26 -13.04 -39.15
N VAL A 663 -34.58 -11.93 -38.48
CA VAL A 663 -34.90 -10.65 -39.15
C VAL A 663 -33.84 -9.56 -38.92
N ARG A 664 -32.78 -9.83 -38.15
CA ARG A 664 -31.63 -8.93 -37.98
C ARG A 664 -30.92 -8.67 -39.31
N GLY A 665 -30.29 -7.50 -39.45
CA GLY A 665 -29.60 -7.08 -40.67
C GLY A 665 -30.51 -6.50 -41.76
N ASN A 666 -31.83 -6.49 -41.56
CA ASN A 666 -32.81 -5.86 -42.47
C ASN A 666 -33.29 -4.49 -41.99
N HIS A 667 -32.54 -3.82 -41.10
CA HIS A 667 -32.89 -2.53 -40.49
C HIS A 667 -34.24 -2.52 -39.72
N ALA A 668 -34.86 -3.69 -39.48
CA ALA A 668 -36.15 -3.82 -38.79
C ALA A 668 -36.14 -3.25 -37.35
N GLY A 669 -34.96 -3.25 -36.70
CA GLY A 669 -34.76 -2.61 -35.40
C GLY A 669 -34.91 -1.09 -35.44
N GLU A 670 -34.46 -0.44 -36.52
CA GLU A 670 -34.58 1.01 -36.69
C GLU A 670 -36.06 1.40 -36.84
N TYR A 671 -36.82 0.59 -37.59
CA TYR A 671 -38.26 0.78 -37.72
C TYR A 671 -38.99 0.56 -36.39
N LEU A 672 -38.71 -0.52 -35.65
CA LEU A 672 -39.31 -0.73 -34.33
C LEU A 672 -38.98 0.42 -33.37
N LEU A 673 -37.72 0.83 -33.30
CA LEU A 673 -37.29 1.97 -32.49
C LEU A 673 -38.07 3.22 -32.87
N HIS A 674 -38.16 3.56 -34.16
CA HIS A 674 -38.94 4.70 -34.63
C HIS A 674 -40.42 4.64 -34.18
N GLN A 675 -41.08 3.49 -34.35
CA GLN A 675 -42.48 3.34 -33.94
C GLN A 675 -42.66 3.45 -32.42
N SER A 676 -41.72 2.93 -31.64
CA SER A 676 -41.70 3.09 -30.18
C SER A 676 -41.53 4.56 -29.75
N LEU A 677 -40.69 5.33 -30.44
CA LEU A 677 -40.54 6.77 -30.19
C LEU A 677 -41.82 7.54 -30.54
N LEU A 678 -42.49 7.21 -31.66
CA LEU A 678 -43.78 7.81 -31.99
C LEU A 678 -44.86 7.48 -30.96
N HIS A 679 -44.85 6.26 -30.41
CA HIS A 679 -45.76 5.88 -29.34
C HIS A 679 -45.51 6.69 -28.06
N LEU A 680 -44.26 6.83 -27.63
CA LEU A 680 -43.88 7.70 -26.50
C LEU A 680 -44.30 9.16 -26.73
N ARG A 681 -44.17 9.66 -27.97
CA ARG A 681 -44.64 11.00 -28.34
C ARG A 681 -46.16 11.12 -28.21
N ASN A 682 -46.91 10.08 -28.60
CA ASN A 682 -48.37 10.04 -28.42
C ASN A 682 -48.77 10.08 -26.93
N LEU A 683 -47.96 9.48 -26.06
CA LEU A 683 -48.08 9.57 -24.60
C LEU A 683 -47.64 10.93 -24.02
N GLN A 684 -47.31 11.92 -24.87
CA GLN A 684 -46.82 13.25 -24.49
C GLN A 684 -45.45 13.25 -23.79
N CYS A 685 -44.66 12.19 -23.95
CA CYS A 685 -43.26 12.20 -23.53
C CYS A 685 -42.42 13.04 -24.51
N ASN A 686 -41.54 13.88 -23.98
CA ASN A 686 -40.54 14.62 -24.75
C ASN A 686 -39.13 14.10 -24.49
N HIS A 687 -38.71 14.03 -23.23
CA HIS A 687 -37.32 13.71 -22.85
C HIS A 687 -37.18 12.21 -22.63
N ILE A 688 -36.53 11.51 -23.56
CA ILE A 688 -36.43 10.04 -23.52
C ILE A 688 -35.06 9.60 -23.08
N ARG A 689 -35.01 8.65 -22.15
CA ARG A 689 -33.80 7.97 -21.71
C ARG A 689 -33.77 6.54 -22.21
N ILE A 690 -32.59 6.10 -22.64
CA ILE A 690 -32.30 4.70 -22.98
C ILE A 690 -31.14 4.29 -22.09
N ASP A 691 -31.38 3.37 -21.16
CA ASP A 691 -30.38 2.94 -20.21
C ASP A 691 -29.47 1.83 -20.78
N TRP A 692 -28.26 1.76 -20.23
CA TRP A 692 -27.33 0.63 -20.36
C TRP A 692 -27.15 0.06 -21.78
N THR A 693 -26.54 0.85 -22.68
CA THR A 693 -26.27 0.40 -24.05
C THR A 693 -24.85 0.66 -24.54
N ILE A 694 -24.35 -0.25 -25.38
CA ILE A 694 -23.14 -0.04 -26.20
C ILE A 694 -23.49 0.48 -27.62
N LEU A 695 -24.77 0.45 -28.01
CA LEU A 695 -25.24 0.69 -29.38
C LEU A 695 -25.50 2.18 -29.66
N LYS A 696 -24.56 3.05 -29.30
CA LYS A 696 -24.73 4.51 -29.43
C LYS A 696 -25.08 4.96 -30.85
N ASP A 697 -24.48 4.34 -31.86
CA ASP A 697 -24.67 4.74 -33.26
C ASP A 697 -26.05 4.31 -33.77
N PHE A 698 -26.57 3.17 -33.30
CA PHE A 698 -27.91 2.69 -33.63
C PHE A 698 -28.99 3.65 -33.13
N TYR A 699 -28.90 4.11 -31.88
CA TYR A 699 -29.86 5.09 -31.35
C TYR A 699 -29.58 6.51 -31.88
N GLY A 700 -28.33 6.83 -32.20
CA GLY A 700 -27.90 8.12 -32.74
C GLY A 700 -28.55 8.51 -34.06
N ILE A 701 -29.08 7.54 -34.82
CA ILE A 701 -29.88 7.79 -36.03
C ILE A 701 -31.12 8.64 -35.73
N PHE A 702 -31.67 8.55 -34.52
CA PHE A 702 -32.81 9.37 -34.03
C PHE A 702 -32.40 10.50 -33.09
N GLY A 703 -31.11 10.85 -33.07
CA GLY A 703 -30.61 12.00 -32.33
C GLY A 703 -30.20 11.72 -30.88
N PHE A 704 -30.33 10.48 -30.40
CA PHE A 704 -29.84 10.09 -29.08
C PHE A 704 -28.35 10.37 -28.92
N GLN A 705 -28.00 11.00 -27.81
CA GLN A 705 -26.63 11.32 -27.42
C GLN A 705 -26.31 10.68 -26.07
N PRO A 706 -25.04 10.31 -25.80
CA PRO A 706 -24.61 9.89 -24.48
C PRO A 706 -24.93 10.94 -23.40
N TYR A 707 -25.65 10.52 -22.37
CA TYR A 707 -25.99 11.29 -21.18
C TYR A 707 -25.11 10.88 -19.99
N ARG A 708 -24.95 9.57 -19.76
CA ARG A 708 -24.05 9.00 -18.75
C ARG A 708 -23.17 7.95 -19.39
N ALA A 709 -21.94 7.83 -18.87
CA ALA A 709 -20.98 6.81 -19.30
C ALA A 709 -20.57 5.94 -18.11
N TYR A 710 -20.35 4.66 -18.41
CA TYR A 710 -20.01 3.63 -17.44
C TYR A 710 -18.95 2.69 -18.00
N ARG A 711 -18.23 2.00 -17.11
CA ARG A 711 -17.34 0.90 -17.48
C ARG A 711 -17.60 -0.32 -16.61
N GLY A 712 -17.91 -1.44 -17.23
CA GLY A 712 -18.11 -2.72 -16.53
C GLY A 712 -16.82 -3.20 -15.88
N ALA A 713 -16.92 -3.81 -14.70
CA ALA A 713 -15.80 -4.47 -14.03
C ALA A 713 -16.27 -5.69 -13.25
N VAL A 714 -15.47 -6.77 -13.30
CA VAL A 714 -15.74 -8.03 -12.60
C VAL A 714 -14.48 -8.60 -11.97
N LYS A 715 -14.62 -9.24 -10.81
CA LYS A 715 -13.55 -9.97 -10.13
C LYS A 715 -14.02 -11.38 -9.80
N GLU A 716 -13.21 -12.38 -10.16
CA GLU A 716 -13.37 -13.76 -9.67
C GLU A 716 -12.78 -13.84 -8.25
N LEU A 717 -13.48 -14.53 -7.33
CA LEU A 717 -13.06 -14.73 -5.94
C LEU A 717 -12.34 -16.06 -5.72
#